data_AF-A0A4R0DL69-F1
#
_entry.id   AF-A0A4R0DL69-F1
#
_cell.length_a   1.000
_cell.length_b   1.000
_cell.length_c   1.000
_cell.angle_alpha   90.00
_cell.angle_beta   90.00
_cell.angle_gamma   90.00
#
_symmetry.space_group_name_H-M   'P 1'
#
loop_
_entity.id
_entity.type
_entity.pdbx_description
1 polymer ?
#
loop_
_entity_poly.entity_id
_entity_poly.type
_entity_poly.pdbx_seq_one_letter_code
_entity_poly.pdbx_strand_id
1 'polypeptide(L)'
;MSNIIFVPKLKHQKILESVLQVDRKQKNEDFKLALETAKNYFEKYRWWKVANGKAIFDSTTGILWEKPNTVKTGDHIEACEYVKKKNSESSLTWKLPNIENIKNVVEDSTFPLLNGPDSKYILQQTAIQLNITAMWLDRDYPSTFEGSALILAISSSFQDKDISEILLIFEKIGWKLLPYSVSESDRNYQIFLANLEVIHWYITIYKTSEPNIELPCIWENIDYISTRLPRLDHLRFTDIDQGMWEFYIPTKDLQNQYLQIETEESIRPRNPELDIRNAKIAIDFGTSSTVVAIRSNGKDELLRIGLQENDFKKNTISDNDFENPTILEFLNIQEVLNAWESEVYRPLVDWDTVHCSHEARTRFRENDSDPKIVSSIFARLKQWALRNNDLARVKITDQKHHEYEFKPLFELNPTKGQSLNILKDYPQLDPIELYAWFLGMNINWRDRGIFLKYYMTFPVAYPNEVKEKILASFRRGLLRSFPESLIYSERFNEFSVQELASEPAAFAASALNTLKIEATENGTPYAVFDFGGGTTDFDYGIYRLATLEEENEGADDVIEHFGSAGDQYLGGENLLENMAYQVFKHNQNTCRDKEISFTKPIDADSFVGSERLIAQTQAAYTNTTLLMSKLRPLWEGGKFNQNDSGILPLTLLNRHGQRTECDIQIPQQELIEWLISRIRKGLVGFFTALKTSFEGHLKYLPDEVHILLAGNSSRSRIVLGLLGCLEDDESQILKELFQQDLAEIFWDNIPAFEVHLPLQADDEMPFKPTTKTGVALGLLRVSPGETLKVINHAQENNADSPFQFFVGTHRRGMFTASIKRGDSYEKWQELGAIRAGVFPLLYTTQSQALNGIERGTNGLKEHDIQFSGSDIKGKKVFGRIITPDSIEIGLAETADQLEQLSHRQMIQLK
;
A
#
# COMPACT_ATOMS: atom_id res chain seq x y z
N MET A 1 28.89 -34.98 -3.03
CA MET A 1 28.39 -34.99 -1.64
C MET A 1 27.22 -34.04 -1.65
N SER A 2 26.00 -34.50 -1.37
CA SER A 2 24.85 -33.61 -1.27
C SER A 2 25.05 -32.66 -0.08
N ASN A 3 24.80 -31.37 -0.29
CA ASN A 3 24.84 -30.39 0.78
C ASN A 3 23.47 -30.35 1.45
N ILE A 4 23.47 -30.31 2.77
CA ILE A 4 22.24 -30.24 3.58
C ILE A 4 21.99 -28.79 3.96
N ILE A 5 20.80 -28.27 3.65
CA ILE A 5 20.32 -26.97 4.09
C ILE A 5 19.00 -27.12 4.85
N PHE A 6 18.73 -26.19 5.76
CA PHE A 6 17.47 -26.16 6.50
C PHE A 6 16.64 -24.98 6.05
N VAL A 7 15.34 -25.21 5.83
CA VAL A 7 14.39 -24.17 5.40
C VAL A 7 13.15 -24.15 6.30
N PRO A 8 12.53 -22.98 6.56
CA PRO A 8 11.33 -22.90 7.39
C PRO A 8 10.17 -23.69 6.75
N LYS A 9 9.60 -24.63 7.49
CA LYS A 9 8.64 -25.62 6.97
C LYS A 9 7.39 -24.98 6.37
N LEU A 10 6.72 -24.12 7.14
CA LEU A 10 5.45 -23.50 6.75
C LEU A 10 5.62 -22.59 5.52
N LYS A 11 6.63 -21.73 5.56
CA LYS A 11 6.99 -20.81 4.47
C LYS A 11 7.39 -21.57 3.21
N HIS A 12 8.24 -22.59 3.33
CA HIS A 12 8.65 -23.42 2.20
C HIS A 12 7.46 -24.10 1.53
N GLN A 13 6.55 -24.70 2.29
CA GLN A 13 5.36 -25.37 1.75
C GLN A 13 4.47 -24.40 0.96
N LYS A 14 4.16 -23.22 1.52
CA LYS A 14 3.35 -22.21 0.84
C LYS A 14 3.98 -21.73 -0.47
N ILE A 15 5.28 -21.44 -0.46
CA ILE A 15 5.99 -20.95 -1.65
C ILE A 15 6.10 -22.05 -2.70
N LEU A 16 6.44 -23.28 -2.30
CA LEU A 16 6.52 -24.44 -3.20
C LEU A 16 5.16 -24.72 -3.87
N GLU A 17 4.06 -24.67 -3.11
CA GLU A 17 2.71 -24.84 -3.67
C GLU A 17 2.41 -23.79 -4.76
N SER A 18 2.74 -22.51 -4.49
CA SER A 18 2.57 -21.43 -5.47
C SER A 18 3.41 -21.68 -6.74
N VAL A 19 4.69 -22.00 -6.57
CA VAL A 19 5.60 -22.27 -7.69
C VAL A 19 5.15 -23.50 -8.50
N LEU A 20 4.69 -24.57 -7.84
CA LEU A 20 4.13 -25.74 -8.52
C LEU A 20 2.85 -25.42 -9.29
N GLN A 21 1.98 -24.54 -8.78
CA GLN A 21 0.79 -24.11 -9.52
C GLN A 21 1.17 -23.34 -10.79
N VAL A 22 2.15 -22.43 -10.70
CA VAL A 22 2.65 -21.66 -11.85
C VAL A 22 3.31 -22.58 -12.88
N ASP A 23 4.19 -23.48 -12.44
CA ASP A 23 4.84 -24.45 -13.32
C ASP A 23 3.82 -25.35 -14.03
N ARG A 24 2.85 -25.91 -13.30
CA ARG A 24 1.77 -26.73 -13.88
C ARG A 24 0.96 -25.96 -14.91
N LYS A 25 0.65 -24.69 -14.65
CA LYS A 25 -0.10 -23.86 -15.59
C LYS A 25 0.73 -23.63 -16.86
N GLN A 26 1.99 -23.23 -16.74
CA GLN A 26 2.87 -22.98 -17.88
C GLN A 26 3.08 -24.25 -18.72
N LYS A 27 3.44 -25.38 -18.09
CA LYS A 27 3.65 -26.64 -18.80
C LYS A 27 2.39 -27.15 -19.49
N ASN A 28 1.21 -26.90 -18.92
CA ASN A 28 -0.05 -27.23 -19.56
C ASN A 28 -0.37 -26.30 -20.76
N GLU A 29 -0.01 -25.03 -20.69
CA GLU A 29 -0.13 -24.10 -21.83
C GLU A 29 0.84 -24.46 -22.96
N ASP A 30 2.10 -24.76 -22.63
CA ASP A 30 3.12 -25.24 -23.57
C ASP A 30 2.66 -26.54 -24.25
N PHE A 31 2.12 -27.49 -23.47
CA PHE A 31 1.54 -28.74 -23.99
C PHE A 31 0.38 -28.49 -24.96
N LYS A 32 -0.56 -27.60 -24.62
CA LYS A 32 -1.68 -27.26 -25.50
C LYS A 32 -1.20 -26.62 -26.80
N LEU A 33 -0.25 -25.71 -26.73
CA LEU A 33 0.34 -25.06 -27.90
C LEU A 33 1.07 -26.08 -28.78
N ALA A 34 1.84 -26.99 -28.19
CA ALA A 34 2.54 -28.04 -28.91
C ALA A 34 1.58 -29.02 -29.58
N LEU A 35 0.51 -29.43 -28.88
CA LEU A 35 -0.54 -30.31 -29.40
C LEU A 35 -1.28 -29.67 -30.58
N GLU A 36 -1.66 -28.40 -30.46
CA GLU A 36 -2.35 -27.68 -31.53
C GLU A 36 -1.43 -27.49 -32.75
N THR A 37 -0.15 -27.15 -32.53
CA THR A 37 0.83 -27.04 -33.61
C THR A 37 1.07 -28.38 -34.31
N ALA A 38 1.20 -29.46 -33.54
CA ALA A 38 1.38 -30.80 -34.06
C ALA A 38 0.14 -31.27 -34.85
N LYS A 39 -1.06 -31.03 -34.33
CA LYS A 39 -2.33 -31.30 -35.02
C LYS A 39 -2.43 -30.56 -36.35
N ASN A 40 -2.17 -29.26 -36.36
CA ASN A 40 -2.22 -28.45 -37.59
C ASN A 40 -1.21 -28.91 -38.64
N TYR A 41 -0.05 -29.44 -38.23
CA TYR A 41 0.87 -30.09 -39.17
C TYR A 41 0.37 -31.46 -39.61
N PHE A 42 -0.19 -32.24 -38.69
CA PHE A 42 -0.71 -33.58 -38.95
C PHE A 42 -1.83 -33.58 -40.00
N GLU A 43 -2.72 -32.60 -39.93
CA GLU A 43 -3.84 -32.39 -40.86
C GLU A 43 -3.41 -32.08 -42.30
N LYS A 44 -2.18 -31.59 -42.52
CA LYS A 44 -1.68 -31.27 -43.88
C LYS A 44 -1.45 -32.50 -44.74
N TYR A 45 -1.35 -33.69 -44.13
CA TYR A 45 -1.00 -34.92 -44.83
C TYR A 45 -2.02 -36.01 -44.54
N ARG A 46 -2.50 -36.66 -45.59
CA ARG A 46 -3.41 -37.81 -45.49
C ARG A 46 -2.69 -39.09 -45.07
N TRP A 47 -1.53 -39.36 -45.68
CA TRP A 47 -0.84 -40.65 -45.57
C TRP A 47 0.40 -40.60 -44.68
N TRP A 48 0.39 -41.38 -43.60
CA TRP A 48 1.47 -41.42 -42.62
C TRP A 48 2.11 -42.80 -42.50
N LYS A 49 3.44 -42.87 -42.56
CA LYS A 49 4.22 -44.03 -42.13
C LYS A 49 4.17 -44.06 -40.60
N VAL A 50 3.67 -45.15 -40.05
CA VAL A 50 3.60 -45.37 -38.59
C VAL A 50 4.12 -46.76 -38.22
N ALA A 51 4.22 -47.06 -36.92
CA ALA A 51 4.70 -48.35 -36.41
C ALA A 51 6.05 -48.79 -37.01
N ASN A 52 7.00 -47.83 -37.11
CA ASN A 52 8.31 -48.02 -37.74
C ASN A 52 8.23 -48.51 -39.21
N GLY A 53 7.22 -48.03 -39.95
CA GLY A 53 7.02 -48.33 -41.36
C GLY A 53 6.27 -49.62 -41.66
N LYS A 54 5.76 -50.32 -40.63
CA LYS A 54 4.97 -51.57 -40.77
C LYS A 54 3.48 -51.32 -41.02
N ALA A 55 3.03 -50.07 -40.93
CA ALA A 55 1.65 -49.68 -41.20
C ALA A 55 1.57 -48.29 -41.81
N ILE A 56 0.42 -47.99 -42.41
CA ILE A 56 0.07 -46.72 -43.05
C ILE A 56 -1.19 -46.21 -42.38
N PHE A 57 -1.12 -45.03 -41.80
CA PHE A 57 -2.28 -44.38 -41.22
C PHE A 57 -2.91 -43.40 -42.21
N ASP A 58 -4.22 -43.52 -42.43
CA ASP A 58 -5.05 -42.58 -43.18
C ASP A 58 -5.68 -41.58 -42.21
N SER A 59 -5.15 -40.36 -42.16
CA SER A 59 -5.64 -39.32 -41.26
C SER A 59 -7.04 -38.81 -41.62
N THR A 60 -7.51 -39.03 -42.84
CA THR A 60 -8.86 -38.62 -43.28
C THR A 60 -9.93 -39.61 -42.84
N THR A 61 -9.62 -40.90 -42.81
CA THR A 61 -10.62 -41.96 -42.47
C THR A 61 -10.41 -42.59 -41.10
N GLY A 62 -9.29 -42.31 -40.44
CA GLY A 62 -8.86 -42.96 -39.19
C GLY A 62 -8.54 -44.44 -39.36
N ILE A 63 -8.33 -44.92 -40.59
CA ILE A 63 -8.01 -46.31 -40.88
C ILE A 63 -6.50 -46.53 -40.85
N LEU A 64 -6.07 -47.57 -40.14
CA LEU A 64 -4.70 -48.05 -40.17
C LEU A 64 -4.59 -49.24 -41.13
N TRP A 65 -3.89 -49.05 -42.24
CA TRP A 65 -3.59 -50.08 -43.23
C TRP A 65 -2.31 -50.82 -42.85
N GLU A 66 -2.30 -52.14 -42.97
CA GLU A 66 -1.04 -52.86 -42.84
C GLU A 66 -0.12 -52.60 -44.03
N LYS A 67 1.19 -52.64 -43.78
CA LYS A 67 2.19 -52.71 -44.83
C LYS A 67 3.01 -53.99 -44.64
N PRO A 68 2.67 -55.07 -45.37
CA PRO A 68 3.33 -56.35 -45.17
C PRO A 68 4.73 -56.34 -45.78
N ASN A 69 5.70 -56.99 -45.11
CA ASN A 69 7.04 -57.20 -45.67
C ASN A 69 7.04 -58.22 -46.82
N THR A 70 6.08 -59.14 -46.83
CA THR A 70 5.89 -60.15 -47.87
C THR A 70 4.43 -60.15 -48.29
N VAL A 71 4.19 -59.99 -49.59
CA VAL A 71 2.84 -60.03 -50.17
C VAL A 71 2.26 -61.43 -49.99
N LYS A 72 1.01 -61.51 -49.50
CA LYS A 72 0.25 -62.76 -49.36
C LYS A 72 -1.00 -62.72 -50.21
N THR A 73 -1.29 -63.82 -50.88
CA THR A 73 -2.54 -64.02 -51.62
C THR A 73 -3.20 -65.29 -51.13
N GLY A 74 -4.52 -65.30 -51.07
CA GLY A 74 -5.30 -66.45 -50.66
C GLY A 74 -6.77 -66.25 -50.92
N ASP A 75 -7.57 -67.30 -50.71
CA ASP A 75 -9.03 -67.20 -50.76
C ASP A 75 -9.60 -66.51 -49.50
N HIS A 76 -10.93 -66.38 -49.43
CA HIS A 76 -11.59 -65.72 -48.30
C HIS A 76 -11.37 -66.42 -46.96
N ILE A 77 -11.24 -67.75 -46.95
CA ILE A 77 -11.02 -68.55 -45.74
C ILE A 77 -9.61 -68.29 -45.22
N GLU A 78 -8.61 -68.38 -46.10
CA GLU A 78 -7.20 -68.09 -45.79
C GLU A 78 -7.02 -66.65 -45.31
N ALA A 79 -7.75 -65.69 -45.89
CA ALA A 79 -7.77 -64.30 -45.46
C ALA A 79 -8.37 -64.12 -44.05
N CYS A 80 -9.44 -64.84 -43.72
CA CYS A 80 -10.04 -64.84 -42.38
C CYS A 80 -9.10 -65.44 -41.33
N GLU A 81 -8.41 -66.54 -41.65
CA GLU A 81 -7.40 -67.14 -40.78
C GLU A 81 -6.21 -66.21 -40.55
N TYR A 82 -5.76 -65.51 -41.59
CA TYR A 82 -4.71 -64.50 -41.50
C TYR A 82 -5.05 -63.40 -40.49
N VAL A 83 -6.25 -62.82 -40.59
CA VAL A 83 -6.71 -61.79 -39.65
C VAL A 83 -6.88 -62.33 -38.23
N LYS A 84 -7.43 -63.54 -38.06
CA LYS A 84 -7.55 -64.19 -36.74
C LYS A 84 -6.19 -64.36 -36.07
N LYS A 85 -5.20 -64.86 -36.82
CA LYS A 85 -3.82 -64.99 -36.34
C LYS A 85 -3.24 -63.63 -35.96
N LYS A 86 -3.40 -62.63 -36.83
CA LYS A 86 -2.89 -61.27 -36.59
C LYS A 86 -3.47 -60.65 -35.31
N ASN A 87 -4.76 -60.83 -35.06
CA ASN A 87 -5.42 -60.35 -33.84
C ASN A 87 -4.96 -61.07 -32.57
N SER A 88 -4.45 -62.30 -32.67
CA SER A 88 -3.86 -63.00 -31.52
C SER A 88 -2.45 -62.47 -31.16
N GLU A 89 -1.79 -61.80 -32.09
CA GLU A 89 -0.40 -61.31 -31.98
C GLU A 89 -0.33 -59.77 -31.81
N SER A 90 -1.49 -59.08 -31.80
CA SER A 90 -1.61 -57.61 -31.84
C SER A 90 -2.58 -57.11 -30.77
N SER A 91 -2.26 -55.97 -30.15
CA SER A 91 -3.20 -55.25 -29.27
C SER A 91 -4.27 -54.45 -30.03
N LEU A 92 -4.11 -54.28 -31.34
CA LEU A 92 -5.09 -53.67 -32.23
C LEU A 92 -5.99 -54.71 -32.89
N THR A 93 -7.25 -54.32 -33.12
CA THR A 93 -8.23 -55.13 -33.83
C THR A 93 -8.11 -54.91 -35.34
N TRP A 94 -7.67 -55.94 -36.03
CA TRP A 94 -7.56 -56.02 -37.49
C TRP A 94 -8.79 -56.72 -38.09
N LYS A 95 -9.16 -56.30 -39.30
CA LYS A 95 -10.25 -56.85 -40.12
C LYS A 95 -9.86 -56.80 -41.61
N LEU A 96 -10.59 -57.56 -42.44
CA LEU A 96 -10.51 -57.39 -43.89
C LEU A 96 -11.27 -56.11 -44.31
N PRO A 97 -10.80 -55.38 -45.33
CA PRO A 97 -11.47 -54.21 -45.85
C PRO A 97 -12.81 -54.56 -46.49
N ASN A 98 -13.73 -53.59 -46.53
CA ASN A 98 -14.95 -53.69 -47.32
C ASN A 98 -14.77 -52.98 -48.68
N ILE A 99 -15.78 -53.04 -49.55
CA ILE A 99 -15.76 -52.39 -50.87
C ILE A 99 -15.44 -50.89 -50.76
N GLU A 100 -16.06 -50.19 -49.82
CA GLU A 100 -15.89 -48.74 -49.63
C GLU A 100 -14.46 -48.38 -49.20
N ASN A 101 -13.86 -49.16 -48.29
CA ASN A 101 -12.47 -48.98 -47.88
C ASN A 101 -11.52 -49.07 -49.07
N ILE A 102 -11.75 -50.05 -49.97
CA ILE A 102 -10.91 -50.21 -51.16
C ILE A 102 -11.18 -49.12 -52.20
N LYS A 103 -12.43 -48.72 -52.40
CA LYS A 103 -12.75 -47.59 -53.31
C LYS A 103 -12.02 -46.33 -52.91
N ASN A 104 -12.09 -45.99 -51.63
CA ASN A 104 -11.47 -44.78 -51.08
C ASN A 104 -9.95 -44.71 -51.32
N VAL A 105 -9.25 -45.85 -51.36
CA VAL A 105 -7.79 -45.87 -51.59
C VAL A 105 -7.40 -46.08 -53.05
N VAL A 106 -8.17 -46.80 -53.85
CA VAL A 106 -7.89 -47.03 -55.27
C VAL A 106 -8.19 -45.79 -56.11
N GLU A 107 -9.20 -45.02 -55.73
CA GLU A 107 -9.57 -43.77 -56.41
C GLU A 107 -8.65 -42.60 -56.00
N ASP A 108 -7.86 -42.74 -54.94
CA ASP A 108 -6.85 -41.77 -54.52
C ASP A 108 -5.45 -42.13 -55.08
N SER A 109 -5.03 -41.43 -56.13
CA SER A 109 -3.72 -41.60 -56.76
C SER A 109 -2.50 -41.40 -55.83
N THR A 110 -2.70 -40.85 -54.64
CA THR A 110 -1.63 -40.65 -53.64
C THR A 110 -1.50 -41.78 -52.62
N PHE A 111 -2.35 -42.82 -52.68
CA PHE A 111 -2.29 -43.94 -51.74
C PHE A 111 -0.94 -44.69 -51.83
N PRO A 112 -0.18 -44.84 -50.72
CA PRO A 112 1.21 -45.29 -50.82
C PRO A 112 1.43 -46.75 -51.23
N LEU A 113 0.40 -47.59 -51.25
CA LEU A 113 0.50 -48.98 -51.71
C LEU A 113 0.04 -49.16 -53.16
N LEU A 114 -0.35 -48.10 -53.86
CA LEU A 114 -0.67 -48.15 -55.29
C LEU A 114 0.59 -48.19 -56.15
N ASN A 115 0.56 -49.06 -57.15
CA ASN A 115 1.60 -49.27 -58.14
C ASN A 115 0.96 -49.62 -59.50
N GLY A 116 1.78 -49.71 -60.54
CA GLY A 116 1.36 -50.19 -61.87
C GLY A 116 0.72 -49.13 -62.79
N PRO A 117 0.38 -49.51 -64.04
CA PRO A 117 -0.29 -48.62 -64.99
C PRO A 117 -1.66 -48.17 -64.45
N ASP A 118 -2.01 -46.90 -64.65
CA ASP A 118 -3.26 -46.26 -64.21
C ASP A 118 -3.51 -46.23 -62.69
N SER A 119 -2.50 -46.50 -61.85
CA SER A 119 -2.57 -46.48 -60.38
C SER A 119 -3.66 -47.39 -59.78
N LYS A 120 -3.87 -48.57 -60.38
CA LYS A 120 -4.93 -49.51 -59.95
C LYS A 120 -4.44 -50.77 -59.25
N TYR A 121 -3.14 -50.99 -59.07
CA TYR A 121 -2.62 -52.21 -58.46
C TYR A 121 -2.20 -51.93 -57.03
N ILE A 122 -2.73 -52.66 -56.05
CA ILE A 122 -2.23 -52.56 -54.67
C ILE A 122 -1.13 -53.60 -54.50
N LEU A 123 0.09 -53.17 -54.13
CA LEU A 123 1.25 -54.07 -53.97
C LEU A 123 1.50 -54.97 -55.19
N GLN A 124 1.33 -54.43 -56.40
CA GLN A 124 1.43 -55.13 -57.70
C GLN A 124 0.39 -56.24 -57.94
N GLN A 125 -0.66 -56.32 -57.12
CA GLN A 125 -1.76 -57.27 -57.29
C GLN A 125 -2.96 -56.62 -57.98
N THR A 126 -3.66 -57.40 -58.80
CA THR A 126 -4.84 -56.98 -59.59
C THR A 126 -6.17 -57.24 -58.87
N ALA A 127 -6.16 -57.90 -57.72
CA ALA A 127 -7.34 -58.20 -56.93
C ALA A 127 -7.01 -58.18 -55.43
N ILE A 128 -8.00 -57.86 -54.59
CA ILE A 128 -7.88 -57.83 -53.12
C ILE A 128 -9.01 -58.60 -52.44
N GLN A 129 -8.69 -59.28 -51.34
CA GLN A 129 -9.67 -59.94 -50.46
C GLN A 129 -10.42 -58.91 -49.62
N LEU A 130 -11.75 -59.03 -49.61
CA LEU A 130 -12.68 -58.29 -48.78
C LEU A 130 -13.24 -59.17 -47.66
N ASN A 131 -13.99 -58.55 -46.75
CA ASN A 131 -14.68 -59.24 -45.65
C ASN A 131 -15.74 -60.28 -46.07
N ILE A 132 -16.08 -60.39 -47.35
CA ILE A 132 -17.08 -61.35 -47.87
C ILE A 132 -16.62 -62.08 -49.14
N THR A 133 -15.71 -61.53 -49.94
CA THR A 133 -15.35 -62.02 -51.29
C THR A 133 -14.08 -61.32 -51.79
N ALA A 134 -13.56 -61.60 -52.99
CA ALA A 134 -12.48 -60.83 -53.61
C ALA A 134 -13.03 -59.76 -54.57
N MET A 135 -12.26 -58.70 -54.81
CA MET A 135 -12.62 -57.63 -55.75
C MET A 135 -11.49 -57.38 -56.73
N TRP A 136 -11.81 -57.27 -58.02
CA TRP A 136 -10.84 -56.85 -59.04
C TRP A 136 -10.52 -55.37 -58.90
N LEU A 137 -9.26 -54.99 -59.10
CA LEU A 137 -8.76 -53.64 -59.00
C LEU A 137 -8.51 -52.99 -60.38
N ASP A 138 -8.17 -53.79 -61.38
CA ASP A 138 -7.78 -53.37 -62.73
C ASP A 138 -8.87 -53.61 -63.79
N ARG A 139 -9.48 -54.80 -63.78
CA ARG A 139 -10.54 -55.25 -64.70
C ARG A 139 -11.89 -55.29 -64.02
N ASP A 140 -12.95 -54.90 -64.72
CA ASP A 140 -14.33 -54.94 -64.20
C ASP A 140 -14.51 -54.27 -62.81
N TYR A 141 -13.63 -53.36 -62.41
CA TYR A 141 -13.68 -52.66 -61.12
C TYR A 141 -14.96 -51.82 -60.99
N PRO A 142 -15.70 -51.86 -59.86
CA PRO A 142 -15.41 -52.52 -58.58
C PRO A 142 -16.19 -53.86 -58.40
N SER A 143 -16.14 -54.77 -59.39
CA SER A 143 -16.87 -56.06 -59.35
C SER A 143 -16.14 -57.10 -58.48
N THR A 144 -16.95 -57.94 -57.84
CA THR A 144 -16.48 -58.99 -56.92
C THR A 144 -16.45 -60.37 -57.57
N PHE A 145 -15.56 -61.25 -57.11
CA PHE A 145 -15.43 -62.63 -57.57
C PHE A 145 -14.96 -63.56 -56.43
N GLU A 146 -15.22 -64.86 -56.57
CA GLU A 146 -14.65 -65.88 -55.68
C GLU A 146 -13.33 -66.38 -56.23
N GLY A 147 -12.26 -66.29 -55.43
CA GLY A 147 -10.93 -66.77 -55.82
C GLY A 147 -9.84 -66.23 -54.92
N SER A 148 -8.59 -66.57 -55.27
CA SER A 148 -7.40 -66.09 -54.56
C SER A 148 -7.07 -64.64 -54.95
N ALA A 149 -6.80 -63.80 -53.97
CA ALA A 149 -6.50 -62.37 -54.14
C ALA A 149 -5.59 -61.86 -53.02
N LEU A 150 -5.09 -60.63 -53.12
CA LEU A 150 -4.25 -59.99 -52.10
C LEU A 150 -4.93 -59.99 -50.73
N ILE A 151 -4.26 -60.49 -49.70
CA ILE A 151 -4.72 -60.38 -48.32
C ILE A 151 -4.06 -59.15 -47.70
N LEU A 152 -4.87 -58.16 -47.32
CA LEU A 152 -4.41 -56.93 -46.67
C LEU A 152 -5.36 -56.59 -45.52
N ALA A 153 -4.87 -56.55 -44.29
CA ALA A 153 -5.72 -56.19 -43.15
C ALA A 153 -5.71 -54.69 -42.88
N ILE A 154 -6.83 -54.20 -42.38
CA ILE A 154 -7.01 -52.84 -41.88
C ILE A 154 -7.43 -52.85 -40.42
N SER A 155 -7.18 -51.78 -39.69
CA SER A 155 -7.71 -51.58 -38.34
C SER A 155 -8.51 -50.27 -38.28
N SER A 156 -9.69 -50.34 -37.67
CA SER A 156 -10.56 -49.18 -37.44
C SER A 156 -10.45 -48.61 -36.03
N SER A 157 -9.39 -48.94 -35.29
CA SER A 157 -9.22 -48.53 -33.88
C SER A 157 -9.12 -47.01 -33.66
N PHE A 158 -9.04 -46.21 -34.73
CA PHE A 158 -8.87 -44.75 -34.67
C PHE A 158 -9.96 -43.98 -35.44
N GLN A 159 -10.98 -44.64 -36.01
CA GLN A 159 -11.99 -43.96 -36.85
C GLN A 159 -12.88 -42.98 -36.07
N ASP A 160 -13.18 -43.31 -34.81
CA ASP A 160 -14.05 -42.50 -33.95
C ASP A 160 -13.23 -41.54 -33.06
N LYS A 161 -11.96 -41.30 -33.40
CA LYS A 161 -11.04 -40.50 -32.61
C LYS A 161 -10.67 -39.22 -33.33
N ASP A 162 -10.59 -38.13 -32.60
CA ASP A 162 -10.03 -36.90 -33.15
C ASP A 162 -8.50 -36.99 -33.30
N ILE A 163 -7.92 -36.07 -34.05
CA ILE A 163 -6.48 -36.08 -34.36
C ILE A 163 -5.63 -35.90 -33.10
N SER A 164 -6.10 -35.12 -32.13
CA SER A 164 -5.40 -34.94 -30.86
C SER A 164 -5.36 -36.25 -30.08
N GLU A 165 -6.47 -36.97 -30.00
CA GLU A 165 -6.54 -38.31 -29.39
C GLU A 165 -5.61 -39.30 -30.10
N ILE A 166 -5.58 -39.27 -31.44
CA ILE A 166 -4.71 -40.13 -32.25
C ILE A 166 -3.23 -39.85 -31.95
N LEU A 167 -2.82 -38.58 -31.98
CA LEU A 167 -1.45 -38.17 -31.68
C LEU A 167 -1.04 -38.60 -30.27
N LEU A 168 -1.89 -38.39 -29.27
CA LEU A 168 -1.62 -38.81 -27.89
C LEU A 168 -1.48 -40.32 -27.75
N ILE A 169 -2.28 -41.11 -28.50
CA ILE A 169 -2.15 -42.57 -28.52
C ILE A 169 -0.85 -42.98 -29.19
N PHE A 170 -0.50 -42.39 -30.33
CA PHE A 170 0.74 -42.70 -31.04
C PHE A 170 1.98 -42.37 -30.21
N GLU A 171 2.00 -41.23 -29.51
CA GLU A 171 3.07 -40.87 -28.59
C GLU A 171 3.16 -41.80 -27.39
N LYS A 172 2.01 -42.20 -26.83
CA LYS A 172 1.98 -43.17 -25.72
C LYS A 172 2.50 -44.55 -26.13
N ILE A 173 2.26 -44.97 -27.38
CA ILE A 173 2.76 -46.25 -27.92
C ILE A 173 4.22 -46.12 -28.40
N GLY A 174 4.71 -44.90 -28.64
CA GLY A 174 6.07 -44.62 -29.12
C GLY A 174 6.24 -44.90 -30.62
N TRP A 175 5.21 -44.66 -31.43
CA TRP A 175 5.27 -44.83 -32.88
C TRP A 175 5.91 -43.64 -33.58
N LYS A 176 6.95 -43.88 -34.39
CA LYS A 176 7.49 -42.85 -35.28
C LYS A 176 6.46 -42.48 -36.36
N LEU A 177 6.19 -41.18 -36.49
CA LEU A 177 5.26 -40.60 -37.46
C LEU A 177 6.04 -39.88 -38.56
N LEU A 178 5.85 -40.28 -39.82
CA LEU A 178 6.48 -39.63 -40.97
C LEU A 178 5.49 -39.57 -42.15
N PRO A 179 5.14 -38.40 -42.69
CA PRO A 179 4.30 -38.31 -43.89
C PRO A 179 4.95 -39.02 -45.08
N TYR A 180 4.15 -39.65 -45.93
CA TYR A 180 4.68 -40.37 -47.09
C TYR A 180 5.34 -39.46 -48.15
N SER A 181 4.87 -38.22 -48.26
CA SER A 181 5.32 -37.24 -49.26
C SER A 181 6.47 -36.34 -48.79
N VAL A 182 6.97 -36.53 -47.56
CA VAL A 182 7.93 -35.62 -46.92
C VAL A 182 9.24 -36.34 -46.58
N SER A 183 10.36 -35.63 -46.79
CA SER A 183 11.70 -36.08 -46.38
C SER A 183 11.91 -35.86 -44.88
N GLU A 184 12.66 -36.74 -44.22
CA GLU A 184 13.07 -36.55 -42.82
C GLU A 184 13.85 -35.24 -42.60
N SER A 185 14.51 -34.72 -43.63
CA SER A 185 15.25 -33.45 -43.56
C SER A 185 14.37 -32.19 -43.68
N ASP A 186 13.05 -32.32 -43.84
CA ASP A 186 12.15 -31.17 -44.01
C ASP A 186 12.06 -30.32 -42.73
N ARG A 187 12.18 -29.00 -42.88
CA ARG A 187 12.19 -28.07 -41.73
C ARG A 187 10.88 -28.09 -40.94
N ASN A 188 9.73 -28.14 -41.60
CA ASN A 188 8.43 -28.15 -40.92
C ASN A 188 8.19 -29.49 -40.24
N TYR A 189 8.69 -30.59 -40.82
CA TYR A 189 8.69 -31.89 -40.16
C TYR A 189 9.56 -31.91 -38.90
N GLN A 190 10.75 -31.29 -38.92
CA GLN A 190 11.59 -31.18 -37.72
C GLN A 190 10.91 -30.37 -36.62
N ILE A 191 10.19 -29.30 -36.96
CA ILE A 191 9.36 -28.54 -36.00
C ILE A 191 8.25 -29.43 -35.44
N PHE A 192 7.57 -30.22 -36.29
CA PHE A 192 6.55 -31.16 -35.85
C PHE A 192 7.12 -32.19 -34.86
N LEU A 193 8.29 -32.78 -35.14
CA LEU A 193 8.97 -33.70 -34.23
C LEU A 193 9.30 -33.05 -32.88
N ALA A 194 9.83 -31.83 -32.87
CA ALA A 194 10.09 -31.10 -31.63
C ALA A 194 8.82 -30.89 -30.79
N ASN A 195 7.67 -30.64 -31.42
CA ASN A 195 6.39 -30.53 -30.72
C ASN A 195 5.91 -31.90 -30.19
N LEU A 196 6.11 -32.98 -30.95
CA LEU A 196 5.82 -34.33 -30.46
C LEU A 196 6.69 -34.71 -29.25
N GLU A 197 7.96 -34.31 -29.22
CA GLU A 197 8.84 -34.51 -28.05
C GLU A 197 8.31 -33.81 -26.80
N VAL A 198 7.80 -32.57 -26.93
CA VAL A 198 7.16 -31.84 -25.83
C VAL A 198 5.90 -32.56 -25.34
N ILE A 199 5.03 -33.01 -26.25
CA ILE A 199 3.82 -33.77 -25.93
C ILE A 199 4.19 -35.07 -25.21
N HIS A 200 5.15 -35.82 -25.74
CA HIS A 200 5.62 -37.07 -25.19
C HIS A 200 6.14 -36.88 -23.77
N TRP A 201 7.09 -35.95 -23.57
CA TRP A 201 7.62 -35.61 -22.25
C TRP A 201 6.52 -35.24 -21.27
N TYR A 202 5.54 -34.44 -21.69
CA TYR A 202 4.45 -34.02 -20.80
C TYR A 202 3.59 -35.20 -20.34
N ILE A 203 3.21 -36.09 -21.26
CA ILE A 203 2.29 -37.21 -20.95
C ILE A 203 2.98 -38.37 -20.24
N THR A 204 4.25 -38.65 -20.53
CA THR A 204 4.97 -39.83 -20.01
C THR A 204 5.84 -39.53 -18.80
N ILE A 205 6.30 -38.29 -18.64
CA ILE A 205 7.20 -37.88 -17.56
C ILE A 205 6.43 -36.93 -16.64
N TYR A 206 6.15 -35.71 -17.10
CA TYR A 206 5.67 -34.62 -16.24
C TYR A 206 4.36 -34.95 -15.51
N LYS A 207 3.34 -35.46 -16.22
CA LYS A 207 2.02 -35.74 -15.62
C LYS A 207 2.05 -36.84 -14.55
N THR A 208 3.08 -37.70 -14.57
CA THR A 208 3.19 -38.87 -13.69
C THR A 208 4.20 -38.70 -12.56
N SER A 209 4.99 -37.62 -12.56
CA SER A 209 5.99 -37.30 -11.54
C SER A 209 5.69 -35.98 -10.84
N GLU A 210 6.08 -35.85 -9.57
CA GLU A 210 6.15 -34.52 -8.97
C GLU A 210 7.30 -33.72 -9.60
N PRO A 211 7.09 -32.45 -9.99
CA PRO A 211 8.16 -31.60 -10.51
C PRO A 211 9.30 -31.47 -9.49
N ASN A 212 10.52 -31.78 -9.91
CA ASN A 212 11.71 -31.51 -9.11
C ASN A 212 12.18 -30.08 -9.40
N ILE A 213 11.87 -29.14 -8.52
CA ILE A 213 12.20 -27.72 -8.66
C ILE A 213 13.34 -27.41 -7.69
N GLU A 214 14.40 -26.80 -8.21
CA GLU A 214 15.57 -26.42 -7.41
C GLU A 214 15.22 -25.36 -6.37
N LEU A 215 15.88 -25.41 -5.22
CA LEU A 215 15.58 -24.54 -4.10
C LEU A 215 15.69 -23.03 -4.41
N PRO A 216 16.67 -22.54 -5.19
CA PRO A 216 16.73 -21.14 -5.61
C PRO A 216 15.47 -20.71 -6.39
N CYS A 217 14.99 -21.53 -7.32
CA CYS A 217 13.77 -21.27 -8.09
C CYS A 217 12.51 -21.26 -7.22
N ILE A 218 12.51 -21.99 -6.10
CA ILE A 218 11.41 -21.93 -5.14
C ILE A 218 11.44 -20.58 -4.40
N TRP A 219 12.61 -20.15 -3.92
CA TRP A 219 12.74 -19.01 -2.99
C TRP A 219 13.04 -17.66 -3.64
N GLU A 220 13.30 -17.60 -4.96
CA GLU A 220 13.67 -16.37 -5.67
C GLU A 220 12.69 -15.20 -5.47
N ASN A 221 11.40 -15.52 -5.24
CA ASN A 221 10.32 -14.53 -5.15
C ASN A 221 9.97 -14.13 -3.72
N ILE A 222 10.74 -14.55 -2.69
CA ILE A 222 10.35 -14.37 -1.28
C ILE A 222 10.00 -12.91 -0.91
N ASP A 223 10.84 -11.94 -1.30
CA ASP A 223 10.61 -10.53 -1.00
C ASP A 223 9.64 -9.89 -2.04
N TYR A 224 9.64 -10.41 -3.27
CA TYR A 224 8.76 -9.98 -4.36
C TYR A 224 7.28 -10.24 -4.05
N ILE A 225 6.95 -11.41 -3.46
CA ILE A 225 5.58 -11.80 -3.10
C ILE A 225 4.96 -10.71 -2.22
N SER A 226 5.67 -10.27 -1.19
CA SER A 226 5.14 -9.35 -0.19
C SER A 226 5.28 -7.89 -0.53
N THR A 227 6.27 -7.47 -1.31
CA THR A 227 6.57 -6.03 -1.48
C THR A 227 6.94 -5.61 -2.90
N ARG A 228 6.94 -6.56 -3.86
CA ARG A 228 7.42 -6.34 -5.24
C ARG A 228 8.85 -5.79 -5.33
N LEU A 229 9.65 -5.99 -4.28
CA LEU A 229 11.10 -5.83 -4.31
C LEU A 229 11.70 -6.77 -5.37
N PRO A 230 12.91 -6.45 -5.89
CA PRO A 230 13.55 -7.26 -6.91
C PRO A 230 13.66 -8.74 -6.51
N ARG A 231 13.45 -9.62 -7.49
CA ARG A 231 13.64 -11.07 -7.32
C ARG A 231 15.10 -11.36 -7.00
N LEU A 232 15.33 -12.39 -6.19
CA LEU A 232 16.67 -12.74 -5.77
C LEU A 232 17.43 -13.41 -6.93
N ASP A 233 18.58 -12.84 -7.25
CA ASP A 233 19.50 -13.47 -8.20
C ASP A 233 20.03 -14.80 -7.66
N HIS A 234 20.35 -15.73 -8.57
CA HIS A 234 20.90 -17.05 -8.22
C HIS A 234 22.15 -16.97 -7.31
N LEU A 235 23.00 -15.95 -7.51
CA LEU A 235 24.19 -15.71 -6.69
C LEU A 235 23.86 -15.45 -5.22
N ARG A 236 22.65 -14.95 -4.89
CA ARG A 236 22.20 -14.77 -3.51
C ARG A 236 22.25 -16.06 -2.70
N PHE A 237 22.05 -17.20 -3.36
CA PHE A 237 21.98 -18.50 -2.69
C PHE A 237 23.35 -19.16 -2.55
N THR A 238 24.31 -18.85 -3.43
CA THR A 238 25.54 -19.64 -3.60
C THR A 238 26.82 -18.89 -3.26
N ASP A 239 26.81 -17.56 -3.33
CA ASP A 239 27.96 -16.71 -3.03
C ASP A 239 28.35 -16.72 -1.54
N ILE A 240 29.66 -16.70 -1.27
CA ILE A 240 30.21 -16.89 0.08
C ILE A 240 29.87 -15.76 1.05
N ASP A 241 29.72 -14.53 0.54
CA ASP A 241 29.41 -13.34 1.34
C ASP A 241 27.89 -13.06 1.38
N GLN A 242 27.10 -13.88 0.67
CA GLN A 242 25.65 -13.80 0.62
C GLN A 242 24.99 -15.02 1.32
N GLY A 243 23.75 -15.32 0.95
CA GLY A 243 22.92 -16.37 1.54
C GLY A 243 21.57 -15.87 2.01
N MET A 244 20.75 -16.80 2.47
CA MET A 244 19.39 -16.54 2.93
C MET A 244 19.32 -16.41 4.46
N TRP A 245 18.72 -15.32 4.94
CA TRP A 245 18.43 -15.10 6.37
C TRP A 245 17.53 -16.18 6.95
N GLU A 246 16.55 -16.61 6.15
CA GLU A 246 15.55 -17.61 6.49
C GLU A 246 16.15 -19.01 6.64
N PHE A 247 17.35 -19.27 6.11
CA PHE A 247 18.00 -20.59 6.23
C PHE A 247 18.95 -20.66 7.43
N TYR A 248 19.18 -19.54 8.11
CA TYR A 248 20.09 -19.47 9.26
C TYR A 248 19.37 -19.90 10.55
N ILE A 249 19.84 -21.00 11.14
CA ILE A 249 19.32 -21.54 12.41
C ILE A 249 20.31 -21.19 13.54
N PRO A 250 20.01 -20.18 14.38
CA PRO A 250 20.88 -19.81 15.50
C PRO A 250 20.79 -20.78 16.67
N THR A 251 19.67 -21.48 16.86
CA THR A 251 19.41 -22.33 18.03
C THR A 251 18.72 -23.64 17.66
N LYS A 252 18.93 -24.69 18.48
CA LYS A 252 18.29 -26.00 18.26
C LYS A 252 16.77 -25.96 18.43
N ASP A 253 16.24 -25.02 19.21
CA ASP A 253 14.81 -24.90 19.49
C ASP A 253 13.99 -24.61 18.23
N LEU A 254 14.61 -23.97 17.22
CA LEU A 254 13.98 -23.72 15.93
C LEU A 254 13.99 -24.94 15.00
N GLN A 255 14.83 -25.95 15.20
CA GLN A 255 15.00 -27.05 14.23
C GLN A 255 13.70 -27.79 13.91
N ASN A 256 12.78 -27.92 14.87
CA ASN A 256 11.49 -28.59 14.67
C ASN A 256 10.55 -27.83 13.71
N GLN A 257 10.81 -26.54 13.47
CA GLN A 257 10.05 -25.68 12.56
C GLN A 257 10.64 -25.69 11.14
N TYR A 258 11.75 -26.40 10.92
CA TYR A 258 12.49 -26.41 9.66
C TYR A 258 12.47 -27.79 9.01
N LEU A 259 12.57 -27.82 7.68
CA LEU A 259 12.76 -29.00 6.86
C LEU A 259 14.23 -29.11 6.48
N GLN A 260 14.76 -30.34 6.54
CA GLN A 260 16.07 -30.66 6.02
C GLN A 260 15.95 -31.00 4.53
N ILE A 261 16.68 -30.28 3.68
CA ILE A 261 16.65 -30.45 2.23
C ILE A 261 18.07 -30.77 1.75
N GLU A 262 18.18 -31.81 0.93
CA GLU A 262 19.42 -32.12 0.21
C GLU A 262 19.47 -31.33 -1.10
N THR A 263 20.63 -30.72 -1.36
CA THR A 263 20.86 -29.86 -2.51
C THR A 263 22.12 -30.30 -3.24
N GLU A 264 22.09 -30.24 -4.58
CA GLU A 264 23.25 -30.54 -5.42
C GLU A 264 24.28 -29.39 -5.37
N GLU A 265 23.78 -28.16 -5.26
CA GLU A 265 24.58 -26.95 -5.16
C GLU A 265 24.97 -26.60 -3.71
N SER A 266 25.92 -25.68 -3.56
CA SER A 266 26.34 -25.18 -2.24
C SER A 266 25.49 -23.99 -1.81
N ILE A 267 24.23 -24.24 -1.43
CA ILE A 267 23.32 -23.21 -0.92
C ILE A 267 23.71 -22.80 0.50
N ARG A 268 23.68 -21.48 0.77
CA ARG A 268 24.24 -20.90 2.00
C ARG A 268 23.19 -20.22 2.87
N PRO A 269 23.19 -20.47 4.19
CA PRO A 269 22.49 -19.63 5.14
C PRO A 269 23.30 -18.37 5.45
N ARG A 270 22.62 -17.26 5.76
CA ARG A 270 23.24 -15.99 6.11
C ARG A 270 22.79 -15.56 7.51
N ASN A 271 23.71 -15.42 8.45
CA ASN A 271 23.39 -14.83 9.76
C ASN A 271 22.97 -13.36 9.57
N PRO A 272 21.71 -12.97 9.88
CA PRO A 272 21.24 -11.60 9.70
C PRO A 272 21.98 -10.58 10.56
N GLU A 273 22.60 -10.99 11.67
CA GLU A 273 23.37 -10.09 12.54
C GLU A 273 24.53 -9.40 11.81
N LEU A 274 25.16 -10.13 10.88
CA LEU A 274 26.27 -9.61 10.09
C LEU A 274 25.81 -8.62 9.01
N ASP A 275 24.50 -8.52 8.74
CA ASP A 275 23.92 -7.53 7.82
C ASP A 275 23.36 -6.31 8.56
N ILE A 276 23.52 -6.24 9.90
CA ILE A 276 23.15 -5.04 10.67
C ILE A 276 24.06 -3.87 10.28
N ARG A 277 23.44 -2.75 9.92
CA ARG A 277 24.10 -1.48 9.60
C ARG A 277 24.05 -0.55 10.81
N ASN A 278 25.20 0.06 11.12
CA ASN A 278 25.30 1.09 12.16
C ASN A 278 24.88 2.46 11.60
N ALA A 279 23.62 2.58 11.20
CA ALA A 279 23.03 3.83 10.75
C ALA A 279 21.69 4.07 11.45
N LYS A 280 21.29 5.33 11.48
CA LYS A 280 20.03 5.79 12.06
C LYS A 280 19.02 5.97 10.92
N ILE A 281 17.79 5.56 11.16
CA ILE A 281 16.67 5.79 10.24
C ILE A 281 15.77 6.86 10.85
N ALA A 282 15.50 7.91 10.11
CA ALA A 282 14.50 8.91 10.44
C ALA A 282 13.23 8.65 9.62
N ILE A 283 12.08 8.59 10.27
CA ILE A 283 10.78 8.38 9.65
C ILE A 283 9.88 9.56 9.99
N ASP A 284 9.52 10.35 8.98
CA ASP A 284 8.42 11.31 9.08
C ASP A 284 7.12 10.60 8.67
N PHE A 285 6.31 10.19 9.65
CA PHE A 285 5.00 9.58 9.41
C PHE A 285 3.94 10.68 9.25
N GLY A 286 3.81 11.21 8.04
CA GLY A 286 2.85 12.28 7.73
C GLY A 286 1.43 11.79 7.43
N THR A 287 0.46 12.72 7.47
CA THR A 287 -0.97 12.42 7.20
C THR A 287 -1.21 11.88 5.80
N SER A 288 -0.53 12.44 4.80
CA SER A 288 -0.71 12.11 3.38
C SER A 288 0.40 11.23 2.83
N SER A 289 1.62 11.41 3.32
CA SER A 289 2.83 10.75 2.85
C SER A 289 3.78 10.52 4.02
N THR A 290 4.59 9.48 3.93
CA THR A 290 5.67 9.13 4.84
C THR A 290 7.00 9.29 4.11
N VAL A 291 7.99 9.89 4.77
CA VAL A 291 9.36 10.02 4.23
C VAL A 291 10.33 9.29 5.14
N VAL A 292 11.30 8.61 4.54
CA VAL A 292 12.34 7.89 5.27
C VAL A 292 13.71 8.42 4.84
N ALA A 293 14.51 8.84 5.82
CA ALA A 293 15.88 9.30 5.61
C ALA A 293 16.88 8.43 6.38
N ILE A 294 18.09 8.31 5.84
CA ILE A 294 19.21 7.58 6.45
C ILE A 294 20.47 8.45 6.40
N ARG A 295 21.33 8.31 7.41
CA ARG A 295 22.69 8.83 7.35
C ARG A 295 23.70 7.71 7.13
N SER A 296 24.43 7.77 6.02
CA SER A 296 25.49 6.82 5.67
C SER A 296 26.80 7.57 5.39
N ASN A 297 27.88 7.22 6.11
CA ASN A 297 29.19 7.87 5.97
C ASN A 297 29.14 9.42 6.06
N GLY A 298 28.30 9.94 6.95
CA GLY A 298 28.13 11.39 7.16
C GLY A 298 27.29 12.11 6.09
N LYS A 299 26.69 11.39 5.13
CA LYS A 299 25.78 11.94 4.13
C LYS A 299 24.34 11.56 4.44
N ASP A 300 23.45 12.53 4.32
CA ASP A 300 22.01 12.32 4.40
C ASP A 300 21.48 11.87 3.05
N GLU A 301 20.72 10.77 3.06
CA GLU A 301 20.10 10.18 1.88
C GLU A 301 18.63 9.90 2.17
N LEU A 302 17.78 10.10 1.15
CA LEU A 302 16.37 9.72 1.20
C LEU A 302 16.20 8.31 0.66
N LEU A 303 15.38 7.51 1.33
CA LEU A 303 15.07 6.15 0.88
C LEU A 303 13.83 6.17 -0.01
N ARG A 304 13.95 5.57 -1.19
CA ARG A 304 12.81 5.26 -2.05
C ARG A 304 12.11 4.02 -1.51
N ILE A 305 10.88 4.19 -1.04
CA ILE A 305 10.10 3.13 -0.37
C ILE A 305 8.87 2.79 -1.22
N GLY A 306 8.51 1.51 -1.32
CA GLY A 306 7.30 1.09 -2.04
C GLY A 306 7.42 1.13 -3.56
N LEU A 307 8.67 1.16 -4.07
CA LEU A 307 8.99 0.99 -5.48
C LEU A 307 8.92 -0.48 -5.89
N GLN A 308 8.49 -0.71 -7.12
CA GLN A 308 8.45 -2.06 -7.69
C GLN A 308 9.74 -2.34 -8.46
N GLU A 309 10.04 -3.62 -8.73
CA GLU A 309 11.21 -4.07 -9.49
C GLU A 309 11.50 -3.22 -10.74
N ASN A 310 10.46 -2.83 -11.49
CA ASN A 310 10.60 -2.03 -12.72
C ASN A 310 11.02 -0.58 -12.46
N ASP A 311 10.72 -0.03 -11.28
CA ASP A 311 11.12 1.33 -10.90
C ASP A 311 12.61 1.44 -10.55
N PHE A 312 13.23 0.33 -10.14
CA PHE A 312 14.68 0.25 -9.95
C PHE A 312 15.45 0.23 -11.27
N LYS A 313 14.79 -0.09 -12.38
CA LYS A 313 15.37 -0.09 -13.73
C LYS A 313 15.28 1.28 -14.42
N LYS A 314 14.56 2.24 -13.83
CA LYS A 314 14.44 3.62 -14.36
C LYS A 314 15.67 4.45 -13.98
N ASN A 315 16.25 5.14 -14.96
CA ASN A 315 17.40 6.03 -14.75
C ASN A 315 17.00 7.43 -14.26
N THR A 316 15.71 7.78 -14.29
CA THR A 316 15.18 9.06 -13.82
C THR A 316 14.60 8.88 -12.43
N ILE A 317 15.12 9.62 -11.46
CA ILE A 317 14.61 9.70 -10.09
C ILE A 317 13.78 10.97 -10.00
N SER A 318 12.56 10.87 -9.46
CA SER A 318 11.71 12.03 -9.16
C SER A 318 11.56 12.19 -7.65
N ASP A 319 11.31 13.39 -7.16
CA ASP A 319 11.03 13.65 -5.73
C ASP A 319 9.86 12.85 -5.20
N ASN A 320 8.87 12.58 -6.06
CA ASN A 320 7.74 11.72 -5.73
C ASN A 320 8.18 10.32 -5.31
N ASP A 321 9.36 9.84 -5.71
CA ASP A 321 9.88 8.53 -5.33
C ASP A 321 10.33 8.47 -3.86
N PHE A 322 10.56 9.62 -3.22
CA PHE A 322 10.92 9.73 -1.80
C PHE A 322 9.70 9.99 -0.90
N GLU A 323 8.54 10.24 -1.49
CA GLU A 323 7.28 10.51 -0.78
C GLU A 323 6.34 9.31 -0.86
N ASN A 324 6.43 8.43 0.14
CA ASN A 324 5.66 7.20 0.19
C ASN A 324 4.22 7.45 0.69
N PRO A 325 3.15 7.30 -0.11
CA PRO A 325 1.80 7.64 0.32
C PRO A 325 1.33 6.84 1.56
N THR A 326 0.65 7.49 2.51
CA THR A 326 0.19 6.86 3.76
C THR A 326 -1.20 6.22 3.58
N ILE A 327 -1.28 5.18 2.73
CA ILE A 327 -2.53 4.57 2.23
C ILE A 327 -2.38 3.06 2.05
N LEU A 328 -3.45 2.32 2.32
CA LEU A 328 -3.59 0.88 2.06
C LEU A 328 -4.80 0.62 1.16
N GLU A 329 -4.75 -0.43 0.36
CA GLU A 329 -5.89 -0.97 -0.39
C GLU A 329 -6.07 -2.45 -0.05
N PHE A 330 -7.24 -2.85 0.40
CA PHE A 330 -7.52 -4.26 0.71
C PHE A 330 -8.28 -4.91 -0.45
N LEU A 331 -7.62 -5.83 -1.15
CA LEU A 331 -8.24 -6.58 -2.24
C LEU A 331 -8.96 -7.81 -1.70
N ASN A 332 -8.36 -8.49 -0.71
CA ASN A 332 -8.93 -9.63 -0.01
C ASN A 332 -8.51 -9.65 1.46
N ILE A 333 -9.32 -9.08 2.34
CA ILE A 333 -8.95 -8.93 3.76
C ILE A 333 -8.79 -10.27 4.47
N GLN A 334 -9.56 -11.30 4.08
CA GLN A 334 -9.50 -12.60 4.74
C GLN A 334 -8.18 -13.32 4.48
N GLU A 335 -7.64 -13.22 3.26
CA GLU A 335 -6.32 -13.77 2.92
C GLU A 335 -5.19 -13.01 3.63
N VAL A 336 -5.32 -11.68 3.73
CA VAL A 336 -4.38 -10.85 4.51
C VAL A 336 -4.34 -11.33 5.97
N LEU A 337 -5.49 -11.48 6.62
CA LEU A 337 -5.57 -11.94 8.02
C LEU A 337 -4.96 -13.34 8.18
N ASN A 338 -5.29 -14.27 7.29
CA ASN A 338 -4.75 -15.63 7.34
C ASN A 338 -3.21 -15.66 7.19
N ALA A 339 -2.65 -14.81 6.32
CA ALA A 339 -1.21 -14.69 6.17
C ALA A 339 -0.57 -13.99 7.36
N TRP A 340 -1.16 -12.89 7.82
CA TRP A 340 -0.70 -12.06 8.93
C TRP A 340 -0.65 -12.82 10.26
N GLU A 341 -1.61 -13.70 10.52
CA GLU A 341 -1.65 -14.51 11.75
C GLU A 341 -0.76 -15.77 11.66
N SER A 342 -0.28 -16.13 10.46
CA SER A 342 0.43 -17.41 10.27
C SER A 342 1.84 -17.45 10.83
N GLU A 343 2.55 -16.32 10.81
CA GLU A 343 3.93 -16.20 11.32
C GLU A 343 4.11 -14.83 11.97
N VAL A 344 4.88 -14.78 13.06
CA VAL A 344 5.16 -13.52 13.76
C VAL A 344 6.08 -12.64 12.92
N TYR A 345 7.12 -13.20 12.32
CA TYR A 345 8.16 -12.46 11.61
C TYR A 345 8.13 -12.76 10.11
N ARG A 346 8.17 -11.71 9.30
CA ARG A 346 8.06 -11.75 7.83
C ARG A 346 6.94 -12.70 7.37
N PRO A 347 5.68 -12.51 7.83
CA PRO A 347 4.55 -13.27 7.31
C PRO A 347 4.46 -13.10 5.79
N LEU A 348 4.09 -14.16 5.08
CA LEU A 348 3.89 -14.14 3.62
C LEU A 348 2.56 -13.47 3.24
N VAL A 349 2.38 -12.20 3.62
CA VAL A 349 1.28 -11.38 3.10
C VAL A 349 1.55 -11.14 1.63
N ASP A 350 0.61 -11.51 0.76
CA ASP A 350 0.76 -11.38 -0.70
C ASP A 350 0.32 -9.99 -1.16
N TRP A 351 1.17 -9.33 -1.95
CA TRP A 351 0.87 -8.03 -2.56
C TRP A 351 -0.40 -8.06 -3.41
N ASP A 352 -0.77 -9.21 -3.99
CA ASP A 352 -2.02 -9.34 -4.77
C ASP A 352 -3.29 -9.45 -3.89
N THR A 353 -3.14 -9.35 -2.55
CA THR A 353 -4.25 -9.34 -1.58
C THR A 353 -4.38 -8.00 -0.86
N VAL A 354 -3.30 -7.22 -0.79
CA VAL A 354 -3.26 -5.88 -0.21
C VAL A 354 -2.17 -5.05 -0.86
N HIS A 355 -2.53 -3.85 -1.32
CA HIS A 355 -1.56 -2.90 -1.81
C HIS A 355 -1.21 -1.86 -0.74
N CYS A 356 0.01 -1.35 -0.81
CA CYS A 356 0.50 -0.30 0.06
C CYS A 356 1.04 0.87 -0.77
N SER A 357 0.83 2.09 -0.27
CA SER A 357 1.52 3.30 -0.72
C SER A 357 1.31 3.66 -2.19
N HIS A 358 2.34 3.64 -3.04
CA HIS A 358 2.27 4.12 -4.43
C HIS A 358 1.24 3.36 -5.28
N GLU A 359 1.18 2.05 -5.14
CA GLU A 359 0.22 1.20 -5.87
C GLU A 359 -1.22 1.53 -5.46
N ALA A 360 -1.49 1.53 -4.14
CA ALA A 360 -2.80 1.90 -3.60
C ALA A 360 -3.20 3.35 -3.96
N ARG A 361 -2.25 4.30 -3.99
CA ARG A 361 -2.50 5.68 -4.44
C ARG A 361 -2.85 5.75 -5.93
N THR A 362 -2.12 5.01 -6.77
CA THR A 362 -2.33 5.00 -8.23
C THR A 362 -3.70 4.42 -8.55
N ARG A 363 -4.01 3.24 -7.99
CA ARG A 363 -5.33 2.62 -8.02
C ARG A 363 -6.44 3.57 -7.60
N PHE A 364 -6.25 4.28 -6.48
CA PHE A 364 -7.23 5.26 -5.99
C PHE A 364 -7.40 6.45 -6.93
N ARG A 365 -6.31 7.01 -7.50
CA ARG A 365 -6.37 8.17 -8.41
C ARG A 365 -6.98 7.83 -9.77
N GLU A 366 -6.61 6.69 -10.35
CA GLU A 366 -7.11 6.24 -11.66
C GLU A 366 -8.57 5.82 -11.61
N ASN A 367 -9.08 5.47 -10.43
CA ASN A 367 -10.43 4.99 -10.21
C ASN A 367 -11.15 5.80 -9.12
N ASP A 368 -10.82 7.08 -9.00
CA ASP A 368 -11.34 8.01 -7.99
C ASP A 368 -12.84 8.31 -8.14
N SER A 369 -13.50 7.66 -9.10
CA SER A 369 -14.92 7.71 -9.38
C SER A 369 -15.62 6.35 -9.25
N ASP A 370 -14.90 5.25 -8.95
CA ASP A 370 -15.50 3.93 -8.74
C ASP A 370 -15.72 3.67 -7.23
N PRO A 371 -16.98 3.68 -6.75
CA PRO A 371 -17.27 3.44 -5.35
C PRO A 371 -16.73 2.10 -4.82
N LYS A 372 -16.59 1.09 -5.68
CA LYS A 372 -16.05 -0.22 -5.30
C LYS A 372 -14.57 -0.13 -4.92
N ILE A 373 -13.78 0.65 -5.64
CA ILE A 373 -12.35 0.82 -5.37
C ILE A 373 -12.18 1.71 -4.14
N VAL A 374 -12.88 2.85 -4.12
CA VAL A 374 -12.83 3.78 -2.98
C VAL A 374 -13.22 3.11 -1.65
N SER A 375 -14.19 2.18 -1.63
CA SER A 375 -14.57 1.48 -0.41
C SER A 375 -13.52 0.52 0.15
N SER A 376 -12.56 0.09 -0.67
CA SER A 376 -11.45 -0.80 -0.28
C SER A 376 -10.19 -0.06 0.14
N ILE A 377 -10.17 1.26 -0.07
CA ILE A 377 -9.06 2.14 0.26
C ILE A 377 -9.16 2.57 1.71
N PHE A 378 -8.12 2.27 2.49
CA PHE A 378 -7.90 2.88 3.78
C PHE A 378 -6.87 4.00 3.63
N ALA A 379 -7.37 5.23 3.45
CA ALA A 379 -6.55 6.44 3.47
C ALA A 379 -6.49 7.07 4.89
N ARG A 380 -5.60 8.05 5.08
CA ARG A 380 -5.56 8.91 6.29
C ARG A 380 -5.29 8.13 7.59
N LEU A 381 -4.40 7.13 7.56
CA LEU A 381 -4.04 6.28 8.72
C LEU A 381 -3.69 7.10 9.98
N LYS A 382 -2.88 8.16 9.84
CA LYS A 382 -2.48 9.04 10.96
C LYS A 382 -3.67 9.75 11.62
N GLN A 383 -4.70 10.11 10.86
CA GLN A 383 -5.91 10.75 11.39
C GLN A 383 -6.91 9.75 11.94
N TRP A 384 -6.92 8.51 11.44
CA TRP A 384 -7.66 7.43 12.09
C TRP A 384 -7.20 7.23 13.53
N ALA A 385 -5.89 7.32 13.80
CA ALA A 385 -5.33 7.24 15.16
C ALA A 385 -5.81 8.34 16.12
N LEU A 386 -6.23 9.49 15.60
CA LEU A 386 -6.74 10.61 16.40
C LEU A 386 -8.23 10.48 16.76
N ARG A 387 -8.98 9.58 16.12
CA ARG A 387 -10.44 9.51 16.32
C ARG A 387 -10.77 8.81 17.65
N ASN A 388 -11.58 9.45 18.48
CA ASN A 388 -12.03 8.92 19.77
C ASN A 388 -12.70 7.53 19.66
N ASN A 389 -12.44 6.67 20.65
CA ASN A 389 -12.97 5.30 20.74
C ASN A 389 -14.50 5.18 20.60
N ASP A 390 -15.27 6.20 20.98
CA ASP A 390 -16.74 6.17 20.94
C ASP A 390 -17.35 6.56 19.59
N LEU A 391 -16.57 7.15 18.66
CA LEU A 391 -17.07 7.84 17.45
C LEU A 391 -16.62 7.23 16.12
N ALA A 392 -15.81 6.17 16.09
CA ALA A 392 -15.21 5.69 14.85
C ALA A 392 -15.19 4.17 14.71
N ARG A 393 -16.36 3.58 14.41
CA ARG A 393 -16.42 2.25 13.77
C ARG A 393 -15.95 2.38 12.32
N VAL A 394 -14.64 2.41 12.10
CA VAL A 394 -14.08 2.48 10.76
C VAL A 394 -14.21 1.11 10.12
N LYS A 395 -14.92 1.08 8.99
CA LYS A 395 -15.10 -0.12 8.18
C LYS A 395 -14.48 0.08 6.82
N ILE A 396 -14.02 -1.01 6.22
CA ILE A 396 -13.69 -1.10 4.82
C ILE A 396 -14.49 -2.22 4.18
N THR A 397 -14.70 -2.14 2.87
CA THR A 397 -15.22 -3.24 2.07
C THR A 397 -14.19 -3.59 1.02
N ASP A 398 -13.63 -4.79 1.10
CA ASP A 398 -12.59 -5.24 0.15
C ASP A 398 -13.15 -5.48 -1.27
N GLN A 399 -12.27 -5.80 -2.23
CA GLN A 399 -12.67 -6.07 -3.62
C GLN A 399 -13.45 -7.39 -3.81
N LYS A 400 -13.55 -8.22 -2.76
CA LYS A 400 -14.32 -9.47 -2.69
C LYS A 400 -15.64 -9.32 -1.93
N HIS A 401 -16.01 -8.10 -1.55
CA HIS A 401 -17.23 -7.76 -0.81
C HIS A 401 -17.28 -8.22 0.65
N HIS A 402 -16.13 -8.45 1.29
CA HIS A 402 -16.04 -8.65 2.73
C HIS A 402 -15.94 -7.30 3.44
N GLU A 403 -16.76 -7.12 4.48
CA GLU A 403 -16.65 -5.98 5.39
C GLU A 403 -15.71 -6.32 6.55
N TYR A 404 -14.80 -5.41 6.86
CA TYR A 404 -13.95 -5.51 8.05
C TYR A 404 -14.05 -4.23 8.88
N GLU A 405 -14.29 -4.37 10.18
CA GLU A 405 -14.34 -3.27 11.14
C GLU A 405 -13.04 -3.24 11.96
N PHE A 406 -12.31 -2.14 11.89
CA PHE A 406 -11.07 -1.98 12.63
C PHE A 406 -11.35 -1.70 14.10
N LYS A 407 -10.65 -2.41 14.97
CA LYS A 407 -10.65 -2.11 16.41
C LYS A 407 -9.88 -0.81 16.66
N PRO A 408 -10.27 -0.01 17.67
CA PRO A 408 -9.49 1.15 18.06
C PRO A 408 -8.03 0.78 18.39
N LEU A 409 -7.12 1.73 18.16
CA LEU A 409 -5.70 1.56 18.46
C LEU A 409 -5.47 1.25 19.94
N PHE A 410 -4.58 0.29 20.16
CA PHE A 410 -4.21 -0.19 21.48
C PHE A 410 -2.69 -0.11 21.66
N GLU A 411 -2.26 0.42 22.80
CA GLU A 411 -0.85 0.54 23.14
C GLU A 411 -0.32 -0.82 23.60
N LEU A 412 0.31 -1.56 22.69
CA LEU A 412 0.99 -2.82 22.98
C LEU A 412 2.45 -2.73 22.55
N ASN A 413 3.32 -2.42 23.49
CA ASN A 413 4.75 -2.33 23.25
C ASN A 413 5.42 -3.72 23.27
N PRO A 414 6.31 -4.03 22.31
CA PRO A 414 7.12 -5.24 22.39
C PRO A 414 8.06 -5.19 23.60
N THR A 415 8.20 -6.31 24.30
CA THR A 415 9.17 -6.41 25.40
C THR A 415 10.57 -6.56 24.83
N LYS A 416 11.49 -5.68 25.24
CA LYS A 416 12.88 -5.70 24.80
C LYS A 416 13.53 -7.06 25.06
N GLY A 417 14.17 -7.63 24.04
CA GLY A 417 14.85 -8.92 24.13
C GLY A 417 13.92 -10.14 24.17
N GLN A 418 12.61 -9.96 24.00
CA GLN A 418 11.64 -11.06 23.92
C GLN A 418 10.99 -11.12 22.55
N SER A 419 10.59 -12.32 22.14
CA SER A 419 9.81 -12.49 20.93
C SER A 419 8.42 -11.86 21.10
N LEU A 420 7.93 -11.23 20.04
CA LEU A 420 6.59 -10.67 19.99
C LEU A 420 5.54 -11.76 20.18
N ASN A 421 4.66 -11.56 21.15
CA ASN A 421 3.65 -12.54 21.51
C ASN A 421 2.29 -12.17 20.91
N ILE A 422 1.84 -12.93 19.90
CA ILE A 422 0.57 -12.71 19.18
C ILE A 422 -0.64 -13.41 19.84
N LEU A 423 -0.65 -13.54 21.17
CA LEU A 423 -1.73 -14.20 21.94
C LEU A 423 -3.00 -13.33 22.07
N LYS A 424 -3.99 -13.81 22.85
CA LYS A 424 -5.41 -13.37 22.94
C LYS A 424 -5.67 -11.85 22.95
N ASP A 425 -4.77 -11.02 23.49
CA ASP A 425 -4.95 -9.57 23.59
C ASP A 425 -4.28 -8.79 22.44
N TYR A 426 -3.63 -9.47 21.50
CA TYR A 426 -3.03 -8.89 20.30
C TYR A 426 -4.11 -8.45 19.31
N PRO A 427 -4.03 -7.23 18.73
CA PRO A 427 -4.99 -6.80 17.74
C PRO A 427 -4.90 -7.68 16.49
N GLN A 428 -6.06 -8.17 16.00
CA GLN A 428 -6.09 -9.05 14.83
C GLN A 428 -5.43 -8.39 13.61
N LEU A 429 -5.76 -7.11 13.38
CA LEU A 429 -5.11 -6.28 12.40
C LEU A 429 -5.09 -4.83 12.89
N ASP A 430 -3.89 -4.29 13.03
CA ASP A 430 -3.63 -2.86 13.16
C ASP A 430 -3.11 -2.36 11.81
N PRO A 431 -3.84 -1.46 11.11
CA PRO A 431 -3.43 -1.00 9.79
C PRO A 431 -2.17 -0.13 9.82
N ILE A 432 -1.85 0.53 10.96
CA ILE A 432 -0.57 1.26 11.11
C ILE A 432 0.57 0.26 11.30
N GLU A 433 0.34 -0.83 12.04
CA GLU A 433 1.33 -1.91 12.16
C GLU A 433 1.61 -2.57 10.81
N LEU A 434 0.57 -2.87 10.03
CA LEU A 434 0.73 -3.43 8.68
C LEU A 434 1.50 -2.46 7.76
N TYR A 435 1.18 -1.16 7.82
CA TYR A 435 1.90 -0.13 7.08
C TYR A 435 3.38 -0.06 7.50
N ALA A 436 3.66 -0.04 8.80
CA ALA A 436 5.03 -0.04 9.33
C ALA A 436 5.79 -1.33 8.99
N TRP A 437 5.11 -2.46 8.85
CA TRP A 437 5.69 -3.70 8.35
C TRP A 437 6.10 -3.58 6.88
N PHE A 438 5.26 -3.02 6.00
CA PHE A 438 5.62 -2.72 4.61
C PHE A 438 6.83 -1.79 4.52
N LEU A 439 6.85 -0.72 5.33
CA LEU A 439 8.00 0.18 5.45
C LEU A 439 9.25 -0.60 5.88
N GLY A 440 9.13 -1.41 6.93
CA GLY A 440 10.22 -2.22 7.48
C GLY A 440 10.79 -3.22 6.48
N MET A 441 9.96 -3.89 5.69
CA MET A 441 10.37 -4.80 4.63
C MET A 441 11.19 -4.06 3.55
N ASN A 442 10.77 -2.84 3.18
CA ASN A 442 11.47 -2.01 2.21
C ASN A 442 12.76 -1.40 2.78
N ILE A 443 12.76 -0.95 4.04
CA ILE A 443 13.93 -0.38 4.72
C ILE A 443 14.99 -1.46 4.90
N ASN A 444 14.59 -2.63 5.42
CA ASN A 444 15.44 -3.77 5.77
C ASN A 444 15.50 -4.83 4.66
N TRP A 445 15.79 -4.39 3.44
CA TRP A 445 16.05 -5.28 2.30
C TRP A 445 17.53 -5.72 2.32
N ARG A 446 17.76 -7.02 2.02
CA ARG A 446 19.05 -7.69 1.79
C ARG A 446 20.19 -6.86 1.18
N ASP A 447 19.97 -6.01 0.17
CA ASP A 447 21.06 -5.21 -0.41
C ASP A 447 21.42 -3.97 0.43
N ARG A 448 20.48 -3.50 1.24
CA ARG A 448 20.70 -2.40 2.18
C ARG A 448 21.22 -2.90 3.53
N GLY A 449 20.71 -4.06 3.98
CA GLY A 449 20.97 -4.64 5.30
C GLY A 449 19.84 -4.36 6.29
N ILE A 450 20.13 -4.50 7.58
CA ILE A 450 19.15 -4.39 8.67
C ILE A 450 19.50 -3.19 9.56
N PHE A 451 18.49 -2.39 9.91
CA PHE A 451 18.64 -1.23 10.79
C PHE A 451 17.89 -1.46 12.09
N LEU A 452 18.47 -1.02 13.21
CA LEU A 452 17.91 -1.23 14.55
C LEU A 452 17.48 0.07 15.23
N LYS A 453 17.94 1.24 14.76
CA LYS A 453 17.66 2.53 15.40
C LYS A 453 16.77 3.40 14.51
N TYR A 454 15.55 3.62 14.97
CA TYR A 454 14.54 4.40 14.26
C TYR A 454 14.10 5.59 15.12
N TYR A 455 14.04 6.76 14.50
CA TYR A 455 13.56 7.99 15.09
C TYR A 455 12.34 8.48 14.33
N MET A 456 11.33 8.96 15.05
CA MET A 456 10.10 9.50 14.51
C MET A 456 9.84 10.91 15.03
N THR A 457 9.00 11.65 14.31
CA THR A 457 8.45 12.94 14.71
C THR A 457 6.93 12.85 14.87
N PHE A 458 6.39 13.71 15.73
CA PHE A 458 4.94 13.91 15.85
C PHE A 458 4.61 15.41 15.89
N PRO A 459 3.37 15.80 15.53
CA PRO A 459 2.89 17.15 15.75
C PRO A 459 2.86 17.48 17.24
N VAL A 460 3.07 18.74 17.60
CA VAL A 460 3.13 19.14 19.02
C VAL A 460 1.76 19.00 19.69
N ALA A 461 0.67 19.19 18.95
CA ALA A 461 -0.69 19.13 19.49
C ALA A 461 -1.19 17.70 19.81
N TYR A 462 -0.47 16.65 19.43
CA TYR A 462 -0.92 15.27 19.63
C TYR A 462 -0.84 14.85 21.11
N PRO A 463 -1.90 14.24 21.67
CA PRO A 463 -1.83 13.66 23.02
C PRO A 463 -0.77 12.55 23.11
N ASN A 464 -0.03 12.51 24.23
CA ASN A 464 1.01 11.50 24.49
C ASN A 464 0.48 10.05 24.32
N GLU A 465 -0.75 9.78 24.77
CA GLU A 465 -1.38 8.46 24.63
C GLU A 465 -1.52 8.05 23.15
N VAL A 466 -1.86 8.99 22.25
CA VAL A 466 -1.98 8.71 20.82
C VAL A 466 -0.59 8.51 20.20
N LYS A 467 0.41 9.31 20.59
CA LYS A 467 1.80 9.14 20.14
C LYS A 467 2.34 7.75 20.52
N GLU A 468 2.16 7.32 21.77
CA GLU A 468 2.61 6.01 22.22
C GLU A 468 1.86 4.85 21.56
N LYS A 469 0.56 4.99 21.28
CA LYS A 469 -0.18 4.01 20.46
C LYS A 469 0.42 3.85 19.07
N ILE A 470 0.71 4.97 18.37
CA ILE A 470 1.32 4.94 17.03
C ILE A 470 2.75 4.37 17.12
N LEU A 471 3.56 4.80 18.08
CA LEU A 471 4.90 4.27 18.31
C LEU A 471 4.87 2.76 18.58
N ALA A 472 3.91 2.28 19.38
CA ALA A 472 3.73 0.85 19.63
C ALA A 472 3.42 0.08 18.34
N SER A 473 2.53 0.60 17.48
CA SER A 473 2.25 0.01 16.15
C SER A 473 3.49 -0.01 15.25
N PHE A 474 4.28 1.06 15.22
CA PHE A 474 5.54 1.11 14.47
C PHE A 474 6.59 0.15 15.02
N ARG A 475 6.75 0.09 16.35
CA ARG A 475 7.62 -0.87 17.03
C ARG A 475 7.25 -2.29 16.63
N ARG A 476 5.96 -2.67 16.67
CA ARG A 476 5.51 -4.00 16.24
C ARG A 476 5.73 -4.24 14.75
N GLY A 477 5.30 -3.32 13.87
CA GLY A 477 5.40 -3.49 12.42
C GLY A 477 6.85 -3.63 11.92
N LEU A 478 7.74 -2.72 12.35
CA LEU A 478 9.16 -2.77 12.02
C LEU A 478 9.80 -4.05 12.56
N LEU A 479 9.49 -4.43 13.80
CA LEU A 479 10.01 -5.66 14.42
C LEU A 479 9.59 -6.91 13.63
N ARG A 480 8.32 -6.98 13.22
CA ARG A 480 7.79 -8.08 12.40
C ARG A 480 8.40 -8.13 10.99
N SER A 481 9.07 -7.08 10.53
CA SER A 481 9.78 -7.08 9.24
C SER A 481 11.17 -7.73 9.31
N PHE A 482 11.70 -8.01 10.50
CA PHE A 482 13.00 -8.64 10.66
C PHE A 482 12.97 -10.16 10.44
N PRO A 483 14.11 -10.77 10.05
CA PRO A 483 14.25 -12.22 10.09
C PRO A 483 14.10 -12.76 11.52
N GLU A 484 13.36 -13.85 11.70
CA GLU A 484 13.12 -14.46 13.02
C GLU A 484 14.43 -14.83 13.74
N SER A 485 15.42 -15.28 13.00
CA SER A 485 16.72 -15.67 13.56
C SER A 485 17.47 -14.52 14.24
N LEU A 486 17.15 -13.26 13.91
CA LEU A 486 17.75 -12.08 14.53
C LEU A 486 17.39 -11.94 16.02
N ILE A 487 16.22 -12.43 16.45
CA ILE A 487 15.74 -12.32 17.84
C ILE A 487 16.71 -12.97 18.83
N TYR A 488 17.43 -14.00 18.38
CA TYR A 488 18.38 -14.76 19.19
C TYR A 488 19.76 -14.10 19.28
N SER A 489 19.99 -13.01 18.54
CA SER A 489 21.21 -12.22 18.65
C SER A 489 21.13 -11.26 19.85
N GLU A 490 22.25 -11.06 20.55
CA GLU A 490 22.31 -10.02 21.59
C GLU A 490 22.08 -8.62 21.03
N ARG A 491 22.46 -8.41 19.76
CA ARG A 491 22.28 -7.14 19.05
C ARG A 491 20.81 -6.79 18.83
N PHE A 492 19.89 -7.76 18.91
CA PHE A 492 18.45 -7.48 18.89
C PHE A 492 18.02 -6.48 19.97
N ASN A 493 18.73 -6.47 21.11
CA ASN A 493 18.51 -5.50 22.18
C ASN A 493 18.88 -4.05 21.80
N GLU A 494 19.50 -3.82 20.66
CA GLU A 494 19.75 -2.47 20.14
C GLU A 494 18.50 -1.90 19.43
N PHE A 495 17.48 -2.72 19.13
CA PHE A 495 16.26 -2.27 18.48
C PHE A 495 15.55 -1.18 19.31
N SER A 496 15.30 -0.04 18.68
CA SER A 496 14.61 1.08 19.30
C SER A 496 13.84 1.89 18.27
N VAL A 497 12.60 2.27 18.62
CA VAL A 497 11.81 3.27 17.92
C VAL A 497 11.39 4.33 18.93
N GLN A 498 11.83 5.57 18.71
CA GLN A 498 11.68 6.68 19.65
C GLN A 498 11.18 7.94 18.95
N GLU A 499 10.35 8.73 19.63
CA GLU A 499 10.15 10.14 19.29
C GLU A 499 11.42 10.91 19.69
N LEU A 500 11.90 11.80 18.82
CA LEU A 500 13.13 12.55 19.06
C LEU A 500 12.91 14.07 19.11
N ALA A 501 12.07 14.59 18.21
CA ALA A 501 11.74 16.01 18.13
C ALA A 501 10.32 16.19 17.58
N SER A 502 9.77 17.40 17.74
CA SER A 502 8.53 17.76 17.06
C SER A 502 8.78 17.94 15.56
N GLU A 503 7.74 17.75 14.75
CA GLU A 503 7.78 17.99 13.30
C GLU A 503 8.32 19.38 12.92
N PRO A 504 7.83 20.50 13.49
CA PRO A 504 8.33 21.82 13.10
C PRO A 504 9.75 22.09 13.60
N ALA A 505 10.18 21.51 14.73
CA ALA A 505 11.57 21.63 15.20
C ALA A 505 12.55 20.89 14.28
N ALA A 506 12.20 19.66 13.88
CA ALA A 506 12.97 18.93 12.89
C ALA A 506 13.01 19.68 11.56
N PHE A 507 11.88 20.23 11.10
CA PHE A 507 11.86 21.05 9.90
C PHE A 507 12.81 22.26 10.01
N ALA A 508 12.74 23.03 11.11
CA ALA A 508 13.61 24.18 11.36
C ALA A 508 15.09 23.80 11.27
N ALA A 509 15.50 22.70 11.91
CA ALA A 509 16.87 22.19 11.85
C ALA A 509 17.37 21.93 10.41
N SER A 510 16.48 21.47 9.52
CA SER A 510 16.82 21.28 8.10
C SER A 510 16.79 22.58 7.30
N ALA A 511 15.82 23.45 7.56
CA ALA A 511 15.53 24.65 6.78
C ALA A 511 16.57 25.74 7.05
N LEU A 512 16.91 26.01 8.31
CA LEU A 512 17.93 27.00 8.69
C LEU A 512 19.25 26.72 7.99
N ASN A 513 19.70 25.46 8.02
CA ASN A 513 20.91 25.03 7.32
C ASN A 513 20.79 25.16 5.78
N THR A 514 19.66 24.77 5.21
CA THR A 514 19.45 24.81 3.74
C THR A 514 19.42 26.23 3.21
N LEU A 515 18.82 27.14 3.97
CA LEU A 515 18.72 28.57 3.66
C LEU A 515 19.98 29.35 4.05
N LYS A 516 20.95 28.69 4.70
CA LYS A 516 22.20 29.29 5.21
C LYS A 516 21.93 30.44 6.18
N ILE A 517 20.89 30.30 7.00
CA ILE A 517 20.65 31.19 8.13
C ILE A 517 21.63 30.80 9.22
N GLU A 518 22.48 31.73 9.63
CA GLU A 518 23.54 31.47 10.61
C GLU A 518 23.04 31.71 12.04
N ALA A 519 23.59 30.91 12.96
CA ALA A 519 23.43 31.12 14.39
C ALA A 519 24.20 32.38 14.83
N THR A 520 23.64 33.10 15.80
CA THR A 520 24.30 34.28 16.40
C THR A 520 24.39 34.12 17.92
N GLU A 521 25.28 34.88 18.56
CA GLU A 521 25.40 34.86 20.04
C GLU A 521 24.08 35.24 20.74
N ASN A 522 23.35 36.22 20.19
CA ASN A 522 22.07 36.68 20.74
C ASN A 522 20.86 35.86 20.27
N GLY A 523 21.08 34.94 19.32
CA GLY A 523 20.04 34.13 18.70
C GLY A 523 19.34 34.81 17.53
N THR A 524 19.29 34.12 16.41
CA THR A 524 18.57 34.51 15.19
C THR A 524 17.10 34.09 15.30
N PRO A 525 16.13 35.03 15.38
CA PRO A 525 14.72 34.71 15.57
C PRO A 525 14.09 34.03 14.36
N TYR A 526 13.38 32.93 14.57
CA TYR A 526 12.65 32.24 13.52
C TYR A 526 11.24 31.85 13.97
N ALA A 527 10.38 31.60 13.00
CA ALA A 527 9.07 31.00 13.21
C ALA A 527 8.73 30.05 12.05
N VAL A 528 8.21 28.87 12.37
CA VAL A 528 7.78 27.87 11.38
C VAL A 528 6.25 27.88 11.27
N PHE A 529 5.75 28.08 10.06
CA PHE A 529 4.34 27.89 9.72
C PHE A 529 4.20 26.58 8.93
N ASP A 530 3.95 25.46 9.63
CA ASP A 530 3.82 24.15 9.01
C ASP A 530 2.38 23.86 8.61
N PHE A 531 2.04 24.23 7.38
CA PHE A 531 0.70 23.99 6.84
C PHE A 531 0.63 22.63 6.15
N GLY A 532 0.38 21.61 6.97
CA GLY A 532 0.30 20.22 6.57
C GLY A 532 -1.00 19.83 5.86
N GLY A 533 -1.18 18.52 5.70
CA GLY A 533 -2.40 17.92 5.15
C GLY A 533 -3.54 17.84 6.17
N GLY A 534 -3.23 17.53 7.42
CA GLY A 534 -4.23 17.30 8.47
C GLY A 534 -4.35 18.39 9.53
N THR A 535 -3.28 19.14 9.78
CA THR A 535 -3.18 20.19 10.80
C THR A 535 -2.26 21.29 10.30
N THR A 536 -2.26 22.43 11.00
CA THR A 536 -1.23 23.45 10.86
C THR A 536 -0.55 23.61 12.20
N ASP A 537 0.75 23.39 12.25
CA ASP A 537 1.55 23.44 13.47
C ASP A 537 2.50 24.64 13.42
N PHE A 538 2.63 25.31 14.55
CA PHE A 538 3.44 26.51 14.69
C PHE A 538 4.58 26.29 15.68
N ASP A 539 5.74 26.81 15.34
CA ASP A 539 6.91 26.80 16.21
C ASP A 539 7.62 28.15 16.17
N TYR A 540 8.10 28.61 17.32
CA TYR A 540 8.75 29.90 17.48
C TYR A 540 10.00 29.76 18.34
N GLY A 541 11.09 30.41 17.95
CA GLY A 541 12.34 30.24 18.64
C GLY A 541 13.48 31.13 18.18
N ILE A 542 14.66 30.83 18.70
CA ILE A 542 15.93 31.41 18.26
C ILE A 542 16.92 30.31 17.87
N TYR A 543 17.78 30.61 16.90
CA TYR A 543 18.92 29.80 16.53
C TYR A 543 20.21 30.51 16.96
N ARG A 544 20.90 29.96 17.95
CA ARG A 544 22.05 30.60 18.59
C ARG A 544 23.27 29.69 18.65
N LEU A 545 24.43 30.31 18.87
CA LEU A 545 25.66 29.57 19.18
C LEU A 545 25.54 28.88 20.54
N ALA A 546 26.19 27.73 20.68
CA ALA A 546 26.30 27.04 21.96
C ALA A 546 27.03 27.90 22.99
N THR A 547 26.61 27.78 24.25
CA THR A 547 27.39 28.30 25.38
C THR A 547 28.61 27.41 25.63
N LEU A 548 29.61 27.90 26.34
CA LEU A 548 30.81 27.12 26.68
C LEU A 548 30.49 25.79 27.39
N GLU A 549 29.42 25.74 28.20
CA GLU A 549 28.98 24.50 28.83
C GLU A 549 28.42 23.50 27.81
N GLU A 550 27.57 23.97 26.91
CA GLU A 550 26.98 23.15 25.84
C GLU A 550 28.04 22.69 24.81
N GLU A 551 29.04 23.51 24.51
CA GLU A 551 30.20 23.11 23.71
C GLU A 551 30.98 21.97 24.37
N ASN A 552 31.16 22.02 25.70
CA ASN A 552 31.79 20.92 26.44
C ASN A 552 30.95 19.64 26.45
N GLU A 553 29.63 19.75 26.24
CA GLU A 553 28.71 18.62 26.00
C GLU A 553 28.70 18.13 24.54
N GLY A 554 29.38 18.84 23.64
CA GLY A 554 29.51 18.49 22.22
C GLY A 554 28.50 19.17 21.29
N ALA A 555 27.83 20.24 21.72
CA ALA A 555 26.94 21.03 20.88
C ALA A 555 27.69 22.21 20.22
N ASP A 556 27.49 22.43 18.92
CA ASP A 556 28.04 23.60 18.20
C ASP A 556 27.01 24.74 18.18
N ASP A 557 25.76 24.40 17.84
CA ASP A 557 24.65 25.32 17.77
C ASP A 557 23.44 24.81 18.57
N VAL A 558 22.57 25.75 18.94
CA VAL A 558 21.38 25.48 19.72
C VAL A 558 20.15 26.11 19.06
N ILE A 559 19.11 25.30 18.89
CA ILE A 559 17.77 25.77 18.57
C ILE A 559 16.97 25.80 19.88
N GLU A 560 16.51 26.98 20.29
CA GLU A 560 15.62 27.13 21.44
C GLU A 560 14.18 27.36 20.97
N HIS A 561 13.26 26.55 21.47
CA HIS A 561 11.84 26.68 21.22
C HIS A 561 11.16 27.40 22.39
N PHE A 562 10.53 28.53 22.11
CA PHE A 562 9.81 29.35 23.10
C PHE A 562 8.34 28.94 23.25
N GLY A 563 7.79 28.27 22.26
CA GLY A 563 6.40 27.90 22.32
C GLY A 563 5.95 27.24 21.05
N SER A 564 4.90 26.45 21.20
CA SER A 564 4.20 25.82 20.11
C SER A 564 2.73 26.21 20.19
N ALA A 565 2.14 26.37 19.03
CA ALA A 565 0.71 26.55 18.87
C ALA A 565 0.30 25.84 17.57
N GLY A 566 -0.97 25.91 17.23
CA GLY A 566 -1.43 25.31 15.99
C GLY A 566 -2.93 25.44 15.83
N ASP A 567 -3.38 24.95 14.69
CA ASP A 567 -4.77 24.90 14.30
C ASP A 567 -5.07 23.49 13.76
N GLN A 568 -5.69 22.68 14.62
CA GLN A 568 -6.05 21.29 14.32
C GLN A 568 -7.09 21.15 13.19
N TYR A 569 -7.79 22.24 12.83
CA TYR A 569 -8.82 22.24 11.80
C TYR A 569 -8.33 22.88 10.49
N LEU A 570 -7.12 23.46 10.48
CA LEU A 570 -6.51 24.03 9.29
C LEU A 570 -5.52 23.01 8.70
N GLY A 571 -5.93 22.28 7.68
CA GLY A 571 -5.08 21.35 6.94
C GLY A 571 -5.65 21.17 5.55
N GLY A 572 -4.81 20.90 4.54
CA GLY A 572 -5.28 20.79 3.15
C GLY A 572 -6.44 19.80 2.96
N GLU A 573 -6.39 18.63 3.62
CA GLU A 573 -7.47 17.63 3.57
C GLU A 573 -8.70 18.04 4.39
N ASN A 574 -8.52 18.74 5.52
CA ASN A 574 -9.64 19.24 6.32
C ASN A 574 -10.38 20.38 5.58
N LEU A 575 -9.64 21.21 4.85
CA LEU A 575 -10.21 22.24 3.97
C LEU A 575 -10.99 21.59 2.83
N LEU A 576 -10.45 20.56 2.19
CA LEU A 576 -11.16 19.81 1.15
C LEU A 576 -12.44 19.13 1.67
N GLU A 577 -12.38 18.52 2.86
CA GLU A 577 -13.55 17.91 3.49
C GLU A 577 -14.65 18.95 3.79
N ASN A 578 -14.26 20.14 4.27
CA ASN A 578 -15.17 21.26 4.46
C ASN A 578 -15.72 21.80 3.13
N MET A 579 -14.90 21.93 2.09
CA MET A 579 -15.37 22.33 0.75
C MET A 579 -16.40 21.33 0.22
N ALA A 580 -16.15 20.02 0.36
CA ALA A 580 -17.09 18.98 -0.02
C ALA A 580 -18.40 19.10 0.75
N TYR A 581 -18.34 19.40 2.06
CA TYR A 581 -19.53 19.63 2.88
C TYR A 581 -20.32 20.88 2.45
N GLN A 582 -19.65 21.97 2.08
CA GLN A 582 -20.32 23.19 1.56
C GLN A 582 -20.99 22.93 0.21
N VAL A 583 -20.32 22.22 -0.71
CA VAL A 583 -20.91 21.79 -1.98
C VAL A 583 -22.13 20.91 -1.74
N PHE A 584 -22.02 19.93 -0.85
CA PHE A 584 -23.16 19.08 -0.48
C PHE A 584 -24.33 19.89 0.09
N LYS A 585 -24.06 20.84 0.99
CA LYS A 585 -25.09 21.73 1.56
C LYS A 585 -25.78 22.55 0.47
N HIS A 586 -25.03 23.06 -0.51
CA HIS A 586 -25.58 23.76 -1.67
C HIS A 586 -26.51 22.87 -2.51
N ASN A 587 -26.22 21.56 -2.58
CA ASN A 587 -26.97 20.57 -3.36
C ASN A 587 -27.96 19.73 -2.52
N GLN A 588 -28.35 20.20 -1.34
CA GLN A 588 -29.13 19.42 -0.37
C GLN A 588 -30.45 18.84 -0.91
N ASN A 589 -31.12 19.52 -1.86
CA ASN A 589 -32.38 19.05 -2.43
C ASN A 589 -32.16 17.84 -3.33
N THR A 590 -31.21 17.93 -4.26
CA THR A 590 -30.80 16.81 -5.13
C THR A 590 -30.35 15.61 -4.30
N CYS A 591 -29.54 15.84 -3.26
CA CYS A 591 -29.11 14.76 -2.36
C CYS A 591 -30.28 14.14 -1.59
N ARG A 592 -31.30 14.93 -1.22
CA ARG A 592 -32.50 14.42 -0.54
C ARG A 592 -33.33 13.54 -1.45
N ASP A 593 -33.58 14.00 -2.67
CA ASP A 593 -34.41 13.28 -3.65
C ASP A 593 -33.77 11.95 -4.07
N LYS A 594 -32.44 11.92 -4.15
CA LYS A 594 -31.65 10.74 -4.53
C LYS A 594 -31.16 9.91 -3.33
N GLU A 595 -31.58 10.26 -2.12
CA GLU A 595 -31.17 9.63 -0.86
C GLU A 595 -29.65 9.49 -0.68
N ILE A 596 -28.91 10.52 -1.08
CA ILE A 596 -27.47 10.62 -0.93
C ILE A 596 -27.14 11.22 0.44
N SER A 597 -26.14 10.64 1.11
CA SER A 597 -25.61 11.14 2.37
C SER A 597 -24.12 11.40 2.28
N PHE A 598 -23.65 12.36 3.08
CA PHE A 598 -22.24 12.74 3.22
C PHE A 598 -21.83 12.74 4.69
N THR A 599 -20.52 12.67 4.94
CA THR A 599 -19.96 12.88 6.27
C THR A 599 -19.96 14.37 6.63
N LYS A 600 -19.98 14.66 7.93
CA LYS A 600 -19.81 16.02 8.44
C LYS A 600 -18.37 16.21 8.91
N PRO A 601 -17.67 17.28 8.48
CA PRO A 601 -16.38 17.67 9.04
C PRO A 601 -16.48 17.89 10.56
N ILE A 602 -15.37 17.71 11.27
CA ILE A 602 -15.31 17.80 12.75
C ILE A 602 -15.68 19.21 13.24
N ASP A 603 -15.26 20.23 12.50
CA ASP A 603 -15.46 21.65 12.81
C ASP A 603 -16.65 22.26 12.06
N ALA A 604 -17.49 21.49 11.38
CA ALA A 604 -18.64 22.02 10.66
C ALA A 604 -19.94 22.01 11.49
N ASP A 605 -20.71 23.10 11.35
CA ASP A 605 -22.06 23.20 11.90
C ASP A 605 -23.04 22.32 11.12
N SER A 606 -23.99 21.74 11.86
CA SER A 606 -25.16 21.11 11.23
C SER A 606 -26.08 22.18 10.65
N PHE A 607 -26.72 21.90 9.51
CA PHE A 607 -27.72 22.78 8.93
C PHE A 607 -29.14 22.24 9.15
N VAL A 608 -30.14 23.13 9.07
CA VAL A 608 -31.55 22.76 9.25
C VAL A 608 -31.97 21.71 8.21
N GLY A 609 -32.59 20.61 8.64
CA GLY A 609 -33.01 19.54 7.73
C GLY A 609 -31.91 18.54 7.35
N SER A 610 -30.76 18.58 8.04
CA SER A 610 -29.59 17.71 7.79
C SER A 610 -29.69 16.32 8.44
N GLU A 611 -30.70 16.06 9.26
CA GLU A 611 -30.85 14.84 10.09
C GLU A 611 -30.80 13.56 9.25
N ARG A 612 -31.30 13.66 8.02
CA ARG A 612 -31.29 12.58 7.06
C ARG A 612 -30.08 12.65 6.12
N LEU A 613 -29.48 13.80 5.87
CA LEU A 613 -28.46 13.95 4.83
C LEU A 613 -27.03 13.73 5.34
N ILE A 614 -26.80 13.85 6.65
CA ILE A 614 -25.51 13.59 7.28
C ILE A 614 -25.52 12.18 7.88
N ALA A 615 -24.50 11.38 7.56
CA ALA A 615 -24.36 10.03 8.09
C ALA A 615 -22.89 9.64 8.30
N GLN A 616 -22.65 8.69 9.21
CA GLN A 616 -21.34 8.05 9.39
C GLN A 616 -21.32 6.64 8.78
N THR A 617 -21.90 6.48 7.59
CA THR A 617 -21.93 5.21 6.84
C THR A 617 -20.79 5.13 5.83
N GLN A 618 -20.45 3.92 5.38
CA GLN A 618 -19.42 3.73 4.35
C GLN A 618 -19.77 4.45 3.03
N ALA A 619 -21.06 4.43 2.65
CA ALA A 619 -21.55 5.18 1.50
C ALA A 619 -21.28 6.68 1.64
N ALA A 620 -21.51 7.25 2.83
CA ALA A 620 -21.26 8.66 3.10
C ALA A 620 -19.76 9.00 3.05
N TYR A 621 -18.89 8.16 3.64
CA TYR A 621 -17.43 8.33 3.54
C TYR A 621 -16.94 8.25 2.09
N THR A 622 -17.48 7.31 1.31
CA THR A 622 -17.17 7.15 -0.11
C THR A 622 -17.57 8.41 -0.88
N ASN A 623 -18.82 8.86 -0.73
CA ASN A 623 -19.33 10.07 -1.39
C ASN A 623 -18.50 11.32 -1.06
N THR A 624 -18.18 11.55 0.23
CA THR A 624 -17.32 12.66 0.63
C THR A 624 -15.95 12.58 -0.05
N THR A 625 -15.34 11.39 -0.07
CA THR A 625 -14.02 11.17 -0.67
C THR A 625 -14.02 11.42 -2.18
N LEU A 626 -15.05 10.94 -2.89
CA LEU A 626 -15.25 11.20 -4.32
C LEU A 626 -15.30 12.70 -4.61
N LEU A 627 -16.09 13.44 -3.82
CA LEU A 627 -16.26 14.88 -4.02
C LEU A 627 -14.99 15.66 -3.68
N MET A 628 -14.28 15.29 -2.60
CA MET A 628 -12.98 15.87 -2.26
C MET A 628 -11.96 15.73 -3.41
N SER A 629 -11.91 14.56 -4.07
CA SER A 629 -11.00 14.34 -5.20
C SER A 629 -11.22 15.35 -6.33
N LYS A 630 -12.49 15.64 -6.64
CA LYS A 630 -12.86 16.59 -7.71
C LYS A 630 -12.69 18.06 -7.32
N LEU A 631 -12.69 18.38 -6.02
CA LEU A 631 -12.45 19.74 -5.51
C LEU A 631 -10.97 20.07 -5.33
N ARG A 632 -10.08 19.07 -5.35
CA ARG A 632 -8.64 19.25 -5.16
C ARG A 632 -8.00 20.28 -6.11
N PRO A 633 -8.28 20.28 -7.43
CA PRO A 633 -7.72 21.29 -8.34
C PRO A 633 -8.13 22.73 -7.98
N LEU A 634 -9.34 22.93 -7.45
CA LEU A 634 -9.81 24.25 -7.02
C LEU A 634 -9.06 24.72 -5.75
N TRP A 635 -8.82 23.80 -4.81
CA TRP A 635 -8.03 24.08 -3.61
C TRP A 635 -6.56 24.42 -3.94
N GLU A 636 -5.91 23.59 -4.75
CA GLU A 636 -4.50 23.75 -5.10
C GLU A 636 -4.27 24.95 -6.02
N GLY A 637 -5.17 25.18 -6.99
CA GLY A 637 -5.08 26.30 -7.93
C GLY A 637 -5.52 27.64 -7.34
N GLY A 638 -6.47 27.63 -6.40
CA GLY A 638 -6.98 28.83 -5.72
C GLY A 638 -7.64 29.84 -6.67
N LYS A 639 -8.12 29.41 -7.84
CA LYS A 639 -8.69 30.28 -8.87
C LYS A 639 -10.04 29.79 -9.36
N PHE A 640 -10.93 30.74 -9.60
CA PHE A 640 -12.25 30.49 -10.17
C PHE A 640 -12.11 30.15 -11.66
N ASN A 641 -12.64 29.00 -12.08
CA ASN A 641 -12.65 28.62 -13.49
C ASN A 641 -13.90 29.17 -14.19
N GLN A 642 -13.76 30.33 -14.84
CA GLN A 642 -14.86 31.02 -15.54
C GLN A 642 -15.45 30.23 -16.72
N ASN A 643 -14.72 29.26 -17.26
CA ASN A 643 -15.15 28.48 -18.42
C ASN A 643 -15.91 27.19 -18.04
N ASP A 644 -16.05 26.91 -16.75
CA ASP A 644 -16.75 25.74 -16.24
C ASP A 644 -18.21 26.10 -15.90
N SER A 645 -19.16 25.28 -16.34
CA SER A 645 -20.58 25.40 -15.97
C SER A 645 -20.82 25.27 -14.46
N GLY A 646 -19.84 24.72 -13.73
CA GLY A 646 -19.92 24.40 -12.32
C GLY A 646 -20.79 23.17 -12.03
N ILE A 647 -21.39 22.53 -13.03
CA ILE A 647 -22.12 21.27 -12.85
C ILE A 647 -21.16 20.10 -13.04
N LEU A 648 -21.02 19.29 -12.00
CA LEU A 648 -20.15 18.13 -11.96
C LEU A 648 -21.00 16.85 -11.91
N PRO A 649 -21.04 16.05 -13.00
CA PRO A 649 -21.69 14.75 -12.98
C PRO A 649 -20.87 13.75 -12.16
N LEU A 650 -21.51 13.10 -11.18
CA LEU A 650 -20.90 12.12 -10.28
C LEU A 650 -21.81 10.91 -10.07
N THR A 651 -21.21 9.72 -10.14
CA THR A 651 -21.83 8.49 -9.64
C THR A 651 -21.61 8.39 -8.13
N LEU A 652 -22.65 8.59 -7.32
CA LEU A 652 -22.60 8.50 -5.87
C LEU A 652 -23.34 7.26 -5.35
N LEU A 653 -23.12 6.91 -4.08
CA LEU A 653 -23.85 5.86 -3.39
C LEU A 653 -25.04 6.43 -2.61
N ASN A 654 -26.23 5.88 -2.84
CA ASN A 654 -27.39 6.16 -1.99
C ASN A 654 -27.30 5.38 -0.67
N ARG A 655 -28.26 5.59 0.24
CA ARG A 655 -28.31 4.90 1.54
C ARG A 655 -28.40 3.39 1.48
N HIS A 656 -28.85 2.85 0.35
CA HIS A 656 -28.92 1.42 0.11
C HIS A 656 -27.62 0.86 -0.50
N GLY A 657 -26.58 1.70 -0.65
CA GLY A 657 -25.31 1.32 -1.28
C GLY A 657 -25.39 1.18 -2.80
N GLN A 658 -26.45 1.70 -3.44
CA GLN A 658 -26.64 1.61 -4.89
C GLN A 658 -26.04 2.84 -5.59
N ARG A 659 -25.45 2.60 -6.77
CA ARG A 659 -24.91 3.65 -7.64
C ARG A 659 -26.03 4.53 -8.17
N THR A 660 -25.87 5.84 -8.03
CA THR A 660 -26.84 6.86 -8.40
C THR A 660 -26.14 8.03 -9.06
N GLU A 661 -26.48 8.29 -10.32
CA GLU A 661 -25.94 9.44 -11.07
C GLU A 661 -26.49 10.75 -10.53
N CYS A 662 -25.61 11.70 -10.24
CA CYS A 662 -25.92 12.99 -9.62
C CYS A 662 -25.22 14.13 -10.35
N ASP A 663 -25.97 15.16 -10.73
CA ASP A 663 -25.41 16.42 -11.19
C ASP A 663 -25.24 17.33 -9.97
N ILE A 664 -24.00 17.62 -9.60
CA ILE A 664 -23.64 18.39 -8.40
C ILE A 664 -23.15 19.78 -8.82
N GLN A 665 -23.82 20.84 -8.36
CA GLN A 665 -23.41 22.22 -8.59
C GLN A 665 -22.28 22.63 -7.63
N ILE A 666 -21.14 23.08 -8.16
CA ILE A 666 -19.99 23.57 -7.40
C ILE A 666 -20.07 25.10 -7.28
N PRO A 667 -20.34 25.67 -6.08
CA PRO A 667 -20.36 27.12 -5.87
C PRO A 667 -18.91 27.65 -5.72
N GLN A 668 -18.13 27.63 -6.80
CA GLN A 668 -16.68 27.90 -6.76
C GLN A 668 -16.33 29.25 -6.11
N GLN A 669 -17.10 30.32 -6.36
CA GLN A 669 -16.84 31.63 -5.77
C GLN A 669 -16.98 31.60 -4.23
N GLU A 670 -18.09 31.07 -3.72
CA GLU A 670 -18.34 30.94 -2.27
C GLU A 670 -17.25 30.07 -1.60
N LEU A 671 -16.77 29.03 -2.28
CA LEU A 671 -15.69 28.18 -1.79
C LEU A 671 -14.37 28.94 -1.67
N ILE A 672 -14.00 29.75 -2.67
CA ILE A 672 -12.76 30.55 -2.64
C ILE A 672 -12.83 31.61 -1.56
N GLU A 673 -13.94 32.33 -1.42
CA GLU A 673 -14.14 33.32 -0.35
C GLU A 673 -14.03 32.68 1.04
N TRP A 674 -14.62 31.48 1.21
CA TRP A 674 -14.49 30.71 2.43
C TRP A 674 -13.04 30.29 2.71
N LEU A 675 -12.31 29.80 1.70
CA LEU A 675 -10.90 29.42 1.82
C LEU A 675 -10.02 30.60 2.27
N ILE A 676 -10.18 31.76 1.63
CA ILE A 676 -9.45 32.99 1.99
C ILE A 676 -9.71 33.34 3.45
N SER A 677 -10.99 33.38 3.86
CA SER A 677 -11.37 33.69 5.25
C SER A 677 -10.77 32.69 6.23
N ARG A 678 -10.80 31.39 5.91
CA ARG A 678 -10.32 30.34 6.81
C ARG A 678 -8.80 30.31 6.97
N ILE A 679 -8.06 30.52 5.89
CA ILE A 679 -6.58 30.59 5.91
C ILE A 679 -6.12 31.86 6.63
N ARG A 680 -6.77 33.00 6.34
CA ARG A 680 -6.50 34.27 7.01
C ARG A 680 -6.63 34.14 8.53
N LYS A 681 -7.69 33.49 9.02
CA LYS A 681 -7.85 33.19 10.46
C LYS A 681 -6.68 32.38 11.04
N GLY A 682 -6.16 31.42 10.28
CA GLY A 682 -4.98 30.63 10.65
C GLY A 682 -3.73 31.49 10.80
N LEU A 683 -3.44 32.35 9.81
CA LEU A 683 -2.32 33.27 9.85
C LEU A 683 -2.45 34.29 10.99
N VAL A 684 -3.65 34.84 11.23
CA VAL A 684 -3.90 35.68 12.41
C VAL A 684 -3.56 34.94 13.71
N GLY A 685 -3.95 33.68 13.81
CA GLY A 685 -3.59 32.81 14.93
C GLY A 685 -2.07 32.60 15.09
N PHE A 686 -1.36 32.42 13.98
CA PHE A 686 0.11 32.29 13.93
C PHE A 686 0.79 33.55 14.45
N PHE A 687 0.53 34.73 13.87
CA PHE A 687 1.20 35.96 14.28
C PHE A 687 0.80 36.43 15.70
N THR A 688 -0.41 36.12 16.15
CA THR A 688 -0.83 36.36 17.55
C THR A 688 -0.01 35.51 18.52
N ALA A 689 0.19 34.22 18.19
CA ALA A 689 1.00 33.32 19.00
C ALA A 689 2.50 33.67 18.94
N LEU A 690 3.00 34.09 17.78
CA LEU A 690 4.37 34.60 17.59
C LEU A 690 4.66 35.74 18.56
N LYS A 691 3.83 36.80 18.53
CA LYS A 691 3.97 37.96 19.41
C LYS A 691 4.02 37.54 20.87
N THR A 692 3.06 36.71 21.28
CA THR A 692 2.93 36.23 22.66
C THR A 692 4.14 35.40 23.10
N SER A 693 4.68 34.57 22.21
CA SER A 693 5.81 33.67 22.51
C SER A 693 7.10 34.47 22.74
N PHE A 694 7.42 35.41 21.86
CA PHE A 694 8.59 36.28 21.98
C PHE A 694 8.49 37.25 23.16
N GLU A 695 7.36 37.94 23.35
CA GLU A 695 7.15 38.83 24.52
C GLU A 695 7.19 38.04 25.84
N GLY A 696 6.72 36.79 25.82
CA GLY A 696 6.76 35.89 26.97
C GLY A 696 8.19 35.48 27.37
N HIS A 697 9.02 35.10 26.40
CA HIS A 697 10.37 34.55 26.64
C HIS A 697 11.46 35.63 26.62
N LEU A 698 11.56 36.40 25.53
CA LEU A 698 12.59 37.42 25.37
C LEU A 698 12.26 38.73 26.11
N LYS A 699 11.00 38.95 26.51
CA LYS A 699 10.50 40.22 27.08
C LYS A 699 10.48 41.42 26.14
N TYR A 700 10.87 41.22 24.89
CA TYR A 700 10.76 42.18 23.80
C TYR A 700 10.37 41.45 22.51
N LEU A 701 9.90 42.21 21.53
CA LEU A 701 9.63 41.70 20.20
C LEU A 701 10.86 41.93 19.31
N PRO A 702 11.37 40.92 18.58
CA PRO A 702 12.50 41.11 17.69
C PRO A 702 12.22 42.11 16.58
N ASP A 703 13.26 42.81 16.11
CA ASP A 703 13.17 43.73 14.98
C ASP A 703 12.90 42.97 13.66
N GLU A 704 13.45 41.77 13.53
CA GLU A 704 13.33 40.90 12.35
C GLU A 704 13.09 39.45 12.78
N VAL A 705 12.22 38.74 12.05
CA VAL A 705 11.94 37.31 12.26
C VAL A 705 11.90 36.58 10.92
N HIS A 706 12.66 35.49 10.80
CA HIS A 706 12.62 34.61 9.64
C HIS A 706 11.39 33.70 9.70
N ILE A 707 10.47 33.83 8.74
CA ILE A 707 9.26 32.99 8.64
C ILE A 707 9.53 31.84 7.67
N LEU A 708 9.62 30.62 8.21
CA LEU A 708 9.88 29.40 7.45
C LEU A 708 8.55 28.74 7.07
N LEU A 709 8.20 28.74 5.77
CA LEU A 709 6.99 28.09 5.27
C LEU A 709 7.20 26.59 5.10
N ALA A 710 6.64 25.81 6.01
CA ALA A 710 6.67 24.35 6.00
C ALA A 710 5.32 23.77 5.56
N GLY A 711 5.29 22.47 5.26
CA GLY A 711 4.08 21.78 4.85
C GLY A 711 3.64 22.09 3.42
N ASN A 712 3.06 21.11 2.75
CA ASN A 712 2.74 21.23 1.32
C ASN A 712 1.64 22.26 1.03
N SER A 713 0.73 22.50 1.98
CA SER A 713 -0.37 23.46 1.81
C SER A 713 0.11 24.90 1.84
N SER A 714 1.32 25.18 2.34
CA SER A 714 1.96 26.51 2.28
C SER A 714 2.28 26.97 0.84
N ARG A 715 2.26 26.05 -0.14
CA ARG A 715 2.37 26.37 -1.57
C ARG A 715 1.11 27.03 -2.14
N SER A 716 0.02 27.05 -1.38
CA SER A 716 -1.24 27.65 -1.81
C SER A 716 -1.03 29.12 -2.22
N ARG A 717 -1.59 29.49 -3.37
CA ARG A 717 -1.62 30.88 -3.84
C ARG A 717 -2.22 31.84 -2.82
N ILE A 718 -3.22 31.38 -2.06
CA ILE A 718 -3.90 32.19 -1.06
C ILE A 718 -2.94 32.52 0.09
N VAL A 719 -2.17 31.53 0.58
CA VAL A 719 -1.19 31.71 1.66
C VAL A 719 -0.10 32.68 1.20
N LEU A 720 0.50 32.40 0.03
CA LEU A 720 1.57 33.24 -0.52
C LEU A 720 1.09 34.66 -0.85
N GLY A 721 -0.15 34.81 -1.30
CA GLY A 721 -0.78 36.12 -1.54
C GLY A 721 -1.00 36.91 -0.26
N LEU A 722 -1.57 36.30 0.79
CA LEU A 722 -1.76 36.94 2.10
C LEU A 722 -0.42 37.38 2.72
N LEU A 723 0.64 36.58 2.56
CA LEU A 723 1.99 36.92 3.03
C LEU A 723 2.76 37.86 2.09
N GLY A 724 2.15 38.32 0.99
CA GLY A 724 2.77 39.27 0.06
C GLY A 724 3.96 38.72 -0.73
N CYS A 725 4.02 37.40 -0.92
CA CYS A 725 5.08 36.69 -1.65
C CYS A 725 4.82 36.62 -3.18
N LEU A 726 3.67 37.12 -3.64
CA LEU A 726 3.25 37.11 -5.04
C LEU A 726 2.93 38.54 -5.49
N GLU A 727 3.16 38.84 -6.77
CA GLU A 727 3.08 40.21 -7.30
C GLU A 727 1.79 40.54 -8.06
N ASP A 728 0.98 39.54 -8.41
CA ASP A 728 -0.24 39.74 -9.23
C ASP A 728 -1.39 40.47 -8.50
N ASP A 729 -2.30 41.07 -9.26
CA ASP A 729 -3.38 41.93 -8.75
C ASP A 729 -4.25 41.26 -7.66
N GLU A 730 -4.60 39.99 -7.81
CA GLU A 730 -5.38 39.26 -6.79
C GLU A 730 -4.59 39.13 -5.49
N SER A 731 -3.29 38.83 -5.59
CA SER A 731 -2.39 38.69 -4.44
C SER A 731 -2.14 40.01 -3.73
N GLN A 732 -2.12 41.15 -4.44
CA GLN A 732 -2.00 42.47 -3.81
C GLN A 732 -3.22 42.77 -2.92
N ILE A 733 -4.43 42.42 -3.37
CA ILE A 733 -5.65 42.57 -2.57
C ILE A 733 -5.57 41.72 -1.29
N LEU A 734 -5.09 40.47 -1.41
CA LEU A 734 -4.90 39.59 -0.25
C LEU A 734 -3.86 40.16 0.73
N LYS A 735 -2.75 40.69 0.21
CA LYS A 735 -1.71 41.32 1.02
C LYS A 735 -2.25 42.52 1.79
N GLU A 736 -2.96 43.44 1.13
CA GLU A 736 -3.57 44.60 1.79
C GLU A 736 -4.56 44.19 2.88
N LEU A 737 -5.37 43.17 2.62
CA LEU A 737 -6.31 42.61 3.59
C LEU A 737 -5.61 42.05 4.83
N PHE A 738 -4.45 41.41 4.66
CA PHE A 738 -3.68 40.82 5.76
C PHE A 738 -2.83 41.83 6.51
N GLN A 739 -2.34 42.89 5.84
CA GLN A 739 -1.65 44.01 6.50
C GLN A 739 -2.53 44.69 7.56
N GLN A 740 -3.84 44.76 7.33
CA GLN A 740 -4.78 45.26 8.33
C GLN A 740 -4.81 44.37 9.58
N ASP A 741 -4.78 43.04 9.42
CA ASP A 741 -4.73 42.13 10.56
C ASP A 741 -3.41 42.27 11.35
N LEU A 742 -2.28 42.41 10.65
CA LEU A 742 -0.98 42.61 11.31
C LEU A 742 -0.96 43.91 12.13
N ALA A 743 -1.54 44.99 11.61
CA ALA A 743 -1.69 46.24 12.35
C ALA A 743 -2.58 46.07 13.59
N GLU A 744 -3.61 45.23 13.54
CA GLU A 744 -4.43 44.91 14.72
C GLU A 744 -3.67 44.09 15.78
N ILE A 745 -2.79 43.17 15.36
CA ILE A 745 -2.01 42.29 16.25
C ILE A 745 -0.85 43.05 16.93
N PHE A 746 -0.07 43.80 16.16
CA PHE A 746 1.18 44.43 16.59
C PHE A 746 1.07 45.92 16.89
N TRP A 747 -0.02 46.56 16.49
CA TRP A 747 -0.19 48.02 16.54
C TRP A 747 0.96 48.72 15.80
N ASP A 748 1.70 49.61 16.46
CA ASP A 748 2.76 50.40 15.84
C ASP A 748 4.11 49.66 15.74
N ASN A 749 4.27 48.50 16.41
CA ASN A 749 5.54 47.78 16.51
C ASN A 749 5.51 46.46 15.72
N ILE A 750 5.31 46.54 14.40
CA ILE A 750 5.32 45.37 13.51
C ILE A 750 6.79 45.00 13.17
N PRO A 751 7.26 43.77 13.49
CA PRO A 751 8.57 43.30 13.06
C PRO A 751 8.72 43.24 11.55
N ALA A 752 9.94 43.34 11.06
CA ALA A 752 10.26 42.89 9.71
C ALA A 752 10.11 41.36 9.64
N PHE A 753 9.34 40.87 8.68
CA PHE A 753 9.18 39.45 8.43
C PHE A 753 9.90 39.08 7.13
N GLU A 754 10.99 38.32 7.23
CA GLU A 754 11.63 37.72 6.06
C GLU A 754 10.97 36.36 5.81
N VAL A 755 10.07 36.30 4.81
CA VAL A 755 9.33 35.09 4.50
C VAL A 755 10.12 34.21 3.52
N HIS A 756 10.52 33.04 4.00
CA HIS A 756 11.20 32.02 3.21
C HIS A 756 10.17 31.09 2.56
N LEU A 757 10.20 31.03 1.23
CA LEU A 757 9.25 30.23 0.45
C LEU A 757 9.38 28.73 0.76
N PRO A 758 8.29 27.95 0.54
CA PRO A 758 8.31 26.50 0.62
C PRO A 758 9.52 25.88 -0.09
N LEU A 759 10.37 25.16 0.66
CA LEU A 759 11.55 24.50 0.11
C LEU A 759 11.16 23.58 -1.06
N GLN A 760 11.82 23.79 -2.21
CA GLN A 760 11.55 23.07 -3.44
C GLN A 760 12.56 21.97 -3.68
N ALA A 761 12.12 20.99 -4.44
CA ALA A 761 12.99 19.96 -4.95
C ALA A 761 14.01 20.50 -5.95
N ASP A 762 15.06 19.71 -6.14
CA ASP A 762 16.22 20.06 -6.95
C ASP A 762 16.68 18.80 -7.67
N ASP A 763 16.43 18.72 -8.98
CA ASP A 763 16.74 17.54 -9.79
C ASP A 763 18.25 17.19 -9.78
N GLU A 764 19.12 18.18 -9.55
CA GLU A 764 20.58 17.97 -9.43
C GLU A 764 20.99 17.53 -8.02
N MET A 765 20.16 17.84 -7.00
CA MET A 765 20.38 17.52 -5.60
C MET A 765 19.16 16.83 -4.98
N PRO A 766 18.87 15.56 -5.34
CA PRO A 766 17.64 14.87 -4.97
C PRO A 766 17.44 14.65 -3.45
N PHE A 767 18.50 14.82 -2.65
CA PHE A 767 18.45 14.71 -1.19
C PHE A 767 18.36 16.07 -0.48
N LYS A 768 18.21 17.17 -1.23
CA LYS A 768 18.01 18.49 -0.64
C LYS A 768 16.66 18.53 0.09
N PRO A 769 16.59 19.13 1.29
CA PRO A 769 15.34 19.29 2.01
C PRO A 769 14.27 20.01 1.19
N THR A 770 13.07 19.43 1.14
CA THR A 770 11.85 20.05 0.61
C THR A 770 10.84 20.24 1.74
N THR A 771 9.69 20.88 1.45
CA THR A 771 8.56 20.92 2.39
C THR A 771 8.03 19.56 2.82
N LYS A 772 8.41 18.49 2.13
CA LYS A 772 7.96 17.12 2.41
C LYS A 772 9.05 16.27 3.06
N THR A 773 10.30 16.48 2.65
CA THR A 773 11.44 15.65 3.09
C THR A 773 12.24 16.29 4.23
N GLY A 774 12.08 17.60 4.44
CA GLY A 774 12.85 18.37 5.42
C GLY A 774 12.69 17.89 6.85
N VAL A 775 11.51 17.41 7.25
CA VAL A 775 11.27 16.86 8.60
C VAL A 775 12.15 15.63 8.84
N ALA A 776 12.13 14.64 7.95
CA ALA A 776 12.94 13.43 8.09
C ALA A 776 14.46 13.72 8.06
N LEU A 777 14.89 14.63 7.18
CA LEU A 777 16.30 15.04 7.08
C LEU A 777 16.75 15.85 8.31
N GLY A 778 15.90 16.74 8.81
CA GLY A 778 16.15 17.50 10.02
C GLY A 778 16.21 16.62 11.26
N LEU A 779 15.42 15.54 11.31
CA LEU A 779 15.48 14.55 12.39
C LEU A 779 16.84 13.87 12.47
N LEU A 780 17.50 13.62 11.34
CA LEU A 780 18.87 13.11 11.32
C LEU A 780 19.85 14.11 11.96
N ARG A 781 19.66 15.42 11.75
CA ARG A 781 20.52 16.49 12.29
C ARG A 781 20.40 16.69 13.80
N VAL A 782 19.27 16.32 14.40
CA VAL A 782 19.03 16.42 15.85
C VAL A 782 19.18 15.06 16.56
N SER A 783 19.67 14.04 15.84
CA SER A 783 19.79 12.68 16.36
C SER A 783 21.01 12.49 17.26
N PRO A 784 21.00 11.52 18.21
CA PRO A 784 22.10 11.35 19.16
C PRO A 784 23.47 11.15 18.51
N GLY A 785 24.45 12.00 18.79
CA GLY A 785 25.77 12.00 18.17
C GLY A 785 25.98 13.08 17.10
N GLU A 786 24.97 13.92 16.87
CA GLU A 786 25.09 15.18 16.13
C GLU A 786 25.37 16.36 17.06
N THR A 787 25.80 17.49 16.51
CA THR A 787 26.22 18.69 17.26
C THR A 787 25.12 19.77 17.38
N LEU A 788 23.97 19.59 16.73
CA LEU A 788 22.84 20.51 16.88
C LEU A 788 22.00 20.11 18.10
N LYS A 789 21.98 20.96 19.12
CA LYS A 789 21.14 20.76 20.31
C LYS A 789 19.80 21.46 20.14
N VAL A 790 18.74 20.79 20.58
CA VAL A 790 17.38 21.35 20.61
C VAL A 790 16.94 21.50 22.06
N ILE A 791 16.59 22.72 22.47
CA ILE A 791 16.08 23.02 23.80
C ILE A 791 14.62 23.42 23.69
N ASN A 792 13.77 22.77 24.47
CA ASN A 792 12.34 23.00 24.45
C ASN A 792 11.88 23.68 25.76
N HIS A 793 11.74 25.00 25.75
CA HIS A 793 11.27 25.76 26.91
C HIS A 793 9.77 25.58 27.18
N ALA A 794 9.02 25.01 26.23
CA ALA A 794 7.62 24.67 26.46
C ALA A 794 7.45 23.45 27.41
N GLN A 795 8.50 22.64 27.63
CA GLN A 795 8.48 21.43 28.46
C GLN A 795 9.09 21.58 29.86
N GLU A 796 9.81 22.67 30.16
CA GLU A 796 10.51 22.83 31.46
C GLU A 796 9.57 22.81 32.69
N ASN A 797 8.26 22.93 32.49
CA ASN A 797 7.28 22.90 33.59
C ASN A 797 6.51 21.58 33.76
N ASN A 798 6.52 20.61 32.83
CA ASN A 798 5.76 19.35 32.98
C ASN A 798 6.32 18.19 32.12
N ALA A 799 6.22 16.95 32.64
CA ALA A 799 6.59 15.73 31.92
C ALA A 799 5.59 15.33 30.80
N ASP A 800 4.41 15.96 30.76
CA ASP A 800 3.37 15.73 29.77
C ASP A 800 3.39 16.78 28.64
N SER A 801 2.79 16.47 27.49
CA SER A 801 2.58 17.44 26.39
C SER A 801 1.93 18.73 26.91
N PRO A 802 2.30 19.93 26.45
CA PRO A 802 1.74 21.18 26.99
C PRO A 802 0.21 21.22 26.93
N PHE A 803 -0.44 21.80 27.93
CA PHE A 803 -1.90 22.00 27.94
C PHE A 803 -2.34 22.87 26.75
N GLN A 804 -3.22 22.34 25.90
CA GLN A 804 -3.52 22.93 24.59
C GLN A 804 -4.73 23.87 24.58
N PHE A 805 -5.45 24.00 25.69
CA PHE A 805 -6.73 24.69 25.74
C PHE A 805 -6.63 26.03 26.47
N PHE A 806 -7.46 26.97 26.03
CA PHE A 806 -7.89 28.10 26.83
C PHE A 806 -9.19 27.71 27.51
N VAL A 807 -9.30 27.90 28.82
CA VAL A 807 -10.49 27.53 29.59
C VAL A 807 -10.96 28.71 30.43
N GLY A 808 -12.27 28.94 30.45
CA GLY A 808 -12.86 29.96 31.29
C GLY A 808 -14.37 30.01 31.14
N THR A 809 -14.91 31.22 31.14
CA THR A 809 -16.34 31.45 30.97
C THR A 809 -16.57 32.69 30.11
N HIS A 810 -17.82 32.95 29.74
CA HIS A 810 -18.16 34.15 28.98
C HIS A 810 -18.52 35.32 29.90
N ARG A 811 -18.24 36.55 29.48
CA ARG A 811 -18.75 37.79 30.08
C ARG A 811 -19.23 38.72 28.97
N ARG A 812 -20.49 39.20 29.08
CA ARG A 812 -21.12 40.05 28.06
C ARG A 812 -21.05 39.46 26.64
N GLY A 813 -21.24 38.15 26.51
CA GLY A 813 -21.16 37.45 25.22
C GLY A 813 -19.74 37.15 24.73
N MET A 814 -18.68 37.59 25.42
CA MET A 814 -17.29 37.30 25.05
C MET A 814 -16.68 36.25 25.97
N PHE A 815 -16.04 35.23 25.41
CA PHE A 815 -15.19 34.29 26.12
C PHE A 815 -13.99 35.00 26.73
N THR A 816 -13.68 34.66 27.98
CA THR A 816 -12.49 35.13 28.69
C THR A 816 -11.78 33.92 29.27
N ALA A 817 -10.54 33.69 28.83
CA ALA A 817 -9.71 32.61 29.32
C ALA A 817 -9.16 32.93 30.71
N SER A 818 -9.42 32.06 31.67
CA SER A 818 -8.77 32.07 32.99
C SER A 818 -7.51 31.21 32.95
N ILE A 819 -7.65 29.94 32.53
CA ILE A 819 -6.55 29.02 32.29
C ILE A 819 -6.11 29.17 30.82
N LYS A 820 -4.81 29.25 30.59
CA LYS A 820 -4.18 29.48 29.29
C LYS A 820 -3.23 28.35 28.91
N ARG A 821 -2.83 28.34 27.64
CA ARG A 821 -1.74 27.49 27.15
C ARG A 821 -0.44 27.79 27.90
N GLY A 822 0.27 26.73 28.30
CA GLY A 822 1.52 26.83 29.04
C GLY A 822 1.37 27.06 30.55
N ASP A 823 0.14 27.17 31.07
CA ASP A 823 -0.07 27.20 32.52
C ASP A 823 0.36 25.87 33.18
N SER A 824 0.92 25.97 34.40
CA SER A 824 1.43 24.80 35.13
C SER A 824 0.33 23.83 35.54
N TYR A 825 0.69 22.54 35.59
CA TYR A 825 -0.25 21.50 36.01
C TYR A 825 -0.50 21.58 37.51
N GLU A 826 -1.61 20.98 37.93
CA GLU A 826 -2.04 20.85 39.32
C GLU A 826 -2.29 22.16 40.09
N LYS A 827 -2.15 23.31 39.43
CA LYS A 827 -2.36 24.65 40.01
C LYS A 827 -3.80 25.13 39.81
N TRP A 828 -4.49 25.41 40.92
CA TRP A 828 -5.85 25.93 40.91
C TRP A 828 -5.91 27.40 40.48
N GLN A 829 -6.88 27.73 39.61
CA GLN A 829 -7.16 29.07 39.11
C GLN A 829 -8.66 29.36 39.16
N GLU A 830 -9.03 30.62 39.42
CA GLU A 830 -10.45 31.04 39.45
C GLU A 830 -11.02 31.10 38.03
N LEU A 831 -12.04 30.28 37.74
CA LEU A 831 -12.74 30.27 36.45
C LEU A 831 -13.92 31.25 36.45
N GLY A 832 -14.59 31.42 37.59
CA GLY A 832 -15.64 32.43 37.76
C GLY A 832 -16.80 31.99 38.65
N ALA A 833 -17.88 32.80 38.65
CA ALA A 833 -19.04 32.59 39.50
C ALA A 833 -20.12 31.69 38.87
N ILE A 834 -20.82 30.93 39.71
CA ILE A 834 -21.97 30.09 39.34
C ILE A 834 -23.20 30.98 39.08
N ARG A 835 -23.94 30.72 38.00
CA ARG A 835 -25.11 31.49 37.56
C ARG A 835 -26.35 30.62 37.65
N ALA A 836 -27.20 30.89 38.64
CA ALA A 836 -28.44 30.14 38.88
C ALA A 836 -28.23 28.60 38.94
N GLY A 837 -27.15 28.15 39.60
CA GLY A 837 -26.82 26.73 39.73
C GLY A 837 -26.06 26.14 38.54
N VAL A 838 -25.76 26.93 37.50
CA VAL A 838 -25.01 26.47 36.33
C VAL A 838 -23.74 27.30 36.15
N PHE A 839 -22.64 26.65 35.82
CA PHE A 839 -21.43 27.31 35.35
C PHE A 839 -21.20 26.96 33.87
N PRO A 840 -21.35 27.93 32.95
CA PRO A 840 -20.99 27.72 31.56
C PRO A 840 -19.47 27.73 31.45
N LEU A 841 -18.89 26.53 31.35
CA LEU A 841 -17.47 26.33 31.08
C LEU A 841 -17.26 26.42 29.57
N LEU A 842 -16.45 27.37 29.13
CA LEU A 842 -16.07 27.51 27.73
C LEU A 842 -14.61 27.17 27.55
N TYR A 843 -14.28 26.51 26.44
CA TYR A 843 -12.91 26.19 26.10
C TYR A 843 -12.66 26.13 24.59
N THR A 844 -11.41 26.40 24.18
CA THR A 844 -10.98 26.39 22.77
C THR A 844 -9.48 26.19 22.64
N THR A 845 -9.03 25.75 21.47
CA THR A 845 -7.61 25.69 21.07
C THR A 845 -7.20 26.88 20.18
N GLN A 846 -8.06 27.89 19.99
CA GLN A 846 -7.74 29.03 19.14
C GLN A 846 -6.94 30.10 19.91
N SER A 847 -5.77 30.50 19.40
CA SER A 847 -4.93 31.54 20.01
C SER A 847 -5.62 32.90 20.12
N GLN A 848 -6.67 33.14 19.32
CA GLN A 848 -7.54 34.33 19.40
C GLN A 848 -8.18 34.49 20.78
N ALA A 849 -8.27 33.42 21.58
CA ALA A 849 -8.77 33.44 22.96
C ALA A 849 -7.99 34.40 23.87
N LEU A 850 -6.73 34.69 23.55
CA LEU A 850 -5.90 35.66 24.27
C LEU A 850 -6.49 37.08 24.23
N ASN A 851 -7.20 37.42 23.15
CA ASN A 851 -7.82 38.73 22.93
C ASN A 851 -9.35 38.73 23.17
N GLY A 852 -9.93 37.56 23.46
CA GLY A 852 -11.36 37.34 23.64
C GLY A 852 -12.08 36.91 22.34
N ILE A 853 -12.99 35.93 22.46
CA ILE A 853 -13.73 35.34 21.33
C ILE A 853 -15.24 35.48 21.59
N GLU A 854 -16.05 35.80 20.58
CA GLU A 854 -17.50 35.85 20.73
C GLU A 854 -18.08 34.46 21.03
N ARG A 855 -19.01 34.38 21.99
CA ARG A 855 -19.71 33.13 22.34
C ARG A 855 -20.47 32.58 21.12
N GLY A 856 -20.26 31.31 20.82
CA GLY A 856 -20.83 30.67 19.63
C GLY A 856 -19.92 30.71 18.40
N THR A 857 -18.74 31.32 18.49
CA THR A 857 -17.71 31.21 17.45
C THR A 857 -17.34 29.75 17.24
N ASN A 858 -17.22 29.35 15.98
CA ASN A 858 -16.85 27.99 15.63
C ASN A 858 -15.44 27.63 16.18
N GLY A 859 -15.32 26.47 16.82
CA GLY A 859 -14.13 26.05 17.56
C GLY A 859 -14.11 26.44 19.05
N LEU A 860 -15.10 27.21 19.54
CA LEU A 860 -15.33 27.47 20.96
C LEU A 860 -16.41 26.50 21.48
N LYS A 861 -16.02 25.59 22.36
CA LYS A 861 -16.94 24.63 22.98
C LYS A 861 -17.50 25.22 24.27
N GLU A 862 -18.76 24.91 24.55
CA GLU A 862 -19.45 25.29 25.78
C GLU A 862 -20.03 24.04 26.45
N HIS A 863 -19.76 23.91 27.74
CA HIS A 863 -20.24 22.81 28.57
C HIS A 863 -20.85 23.38 29.85
N ASP A 864 -22.16 23.21 30.00
CA ASP A 864 -22.89 23.69 31.17
C ASP A 864 -22.73 22.71 32.34
N ILE A 865 -21.99 23.15 33.35
CA ILE A 865 -21.74 22.36 34.56
C ILE A 865 -22.79 22.71 35.60
N GLN A 866 -23.63 21.74 35.94
CA GLN A 866 -24.69 21.91 36.92
C GLN A 866 -24.16 21.63 38.34
N PHE A 867 -24.43 22.55 39.24
CA PHE A 867 -24.15 22.42 40.66
C PHE A 867 -25.47 22.45 41.45
N SER A 868 -25.67 21.46 42.32
CA SER A 868 -26.86 21.32 43.15
C SER A 868 -26.49 21.25 44.63
N GLY A 869 -27.24 21.98 45.48
CA GLY A 869 -27.02 21.99 46.93
C GLY A 869 -27.20 23.39 47.52
N SER A 870 -27.40 23.48 48.83
CA SER A 870 -27.44 24.76 49.56
C SER A 870 -26.04 25.38 49.76
N ASP A 871 -24.99 24.59 49.51
CA ASP A 871 -23.58 24.90 49.73
C ASP A 871 -22.90 25.60 48.54
N ILE A 872 -23.64 25.88 47.46
CA ILE A 872 -23.15 26.61 46.27
C ILE A 872 -23.14 28.14 46.46
N LYS A 873 -23.89 28.65 47.45
CA LYS A 873 -24.13 30.09 47.61
C LYS A 873 -22.87 30.78 48.13
N GLY A 874 -22.33 31.72 47.36
CA GLY A 874 -21.11 32.47 47.71
C GLY A 874 -19.80 31.82 47.26
N LYS A 875 -19.85 30.60 46.71
CA LYS A 875 -18.68 29.91 46.15
C LYS A 875 -18.47 30.25 44.68
N LYS A 876 -17.22 30.10 44.23
CA LYS A 876 -16.80 30.22 42.82
C LYS A 876 -16.24 28.90 42.33
N VAL A 877 -16.21 28.74 41.00
CA VAL A 877 -15.58 27.60 40.35
C VAL A 877 -14.09 27.90 40.19
N PHE A 878 -13.28 26.96 40.69
CA PHE A 878 -11.85 26.90 40.43
C PHE A 878 -11.56 25.70 39.53
N GLY A 879 -10.53 25.80 38.71
CA GLY A 879 -10.06 24.73 37.85
C GLY A 879 -8.54 24.57 37.93
N ARG A 880 -8.05 23.35 37.75
CA ARG A 880 -6.62 23.05 37.57
C ARG A 880 -6.41 22.06 36.43
N ILE A 881 -5.29 22.18 35.75
CA ILE A 881 -4.88 21.26 34.68
C ILE A 881 -4.42 19.95 35.31
N ILE A 882 -4.86 18.81 34.75
CA ILE A 882 -4.47 17.47 35.19
C ILE A 882 -3.74 16.73 34.07
N THR A 883 -4.28 16.77 32.84
CA THR A 883 -3.65 16.22 31.63
C THR A 883 -3.68 17.28 30.53
N PRO A 884 -2.99 17.08 29.38
CA PRO A 884 -2.98 18.06 28.28
C PRO A 884 -4.37 18.44 27.73
N ASP A 885 -5.38 17.62 28.02
CA ASP A 885 -6.75 17.70 27.56
C ASP A 885 -7.80 17.51 28.66
N SER A 886 -7.42 17.58 29.95
CA SER A 886 -8.39 17.50 31.05
C SER A 886 -8.07 18.45 32.20
N ILE A 887 -9.13 18.89 32.85
CA ILE A 887 -9.08 19.74 34.04
C ILE A 887 -9.88 19.10 35.16
N GLU A 888 -9.45 19.34 36.39
CA GLU A 888 -10.29 19.15 37.57
C GLU A 888 -10.92 20.49 37.94
N ILE A 889 -12.22 20.50 38.21
CA ILE A 889 -12.92 21.66 38.75
C ILE A 889 -13.40 21.41 40.18
N GLY A 890 -13.60 22.47 40.95
CA GLY A 890 -14.19 22.40 42.29
C GLY A 890 -14.69 23.75 42.78
N LEU A 891 -15.45 23.74 43.88
CA LEU A 891 -16.05 24.94 44.49
C LEU A 891 -15.36 25.34 45.79
N ALA A 892 -14.96 26.61 45.88
CA ALA A 892 -14.42 27.25 47.09
C ALA A 892 -14.94 28.71 47.23
N GLU A 893 -14.92 29.27 48.45
CA GLU A 893 -15.30 30.68 48.66
C GLU A 893 -14.18 31.64 48.26
N THR A 894 -12.93 31.29 48.59
CA THR A 894 -11.73 32.08 48.28
C THR A 894 -10.56 31.19 47.84
N ALA A 895 -9.54 31.80 47.23
CA ALA A 895 -8.31 31.11 46.84
C ALA A 895 -7.54 30.50 48.02
N ASP A 896 -7.79 30.96 49.26
CA ASP A 896 -7.11 30.45 50.47
C ASP A 896 -7.76 29.16 51.01
N GLN A 897 -8.93 28.75 50.50
CA GLN A 897 -9.69 27.58 50.96
C GLN A 897 -9.63 26.39 49.98
N LEU A 898 -8.64 26.34 49.10
CA LEU A 898 -8.52 25.31 48.06
C LEU A 898 -8.28 23.89 48.63
N GLU A 899 -7.86 23.76 49.90
CA GLU A 899 -7.75 22.46 50.57
C GLU A 899 -9.11 21.83 50.91
N GLN A 900 -10.20 22.61 50.96
CA GLN A 900 -11.56 22.18 51.30
C GLN A 900 -12.54 22.30 50.12
N LEU A 901 -12.05 22.01 48.90
CA LEU A 901 -12.86 22.05 47.68
C LEU A 901 -14.02 21.04 47.72
N SER A 902 -15.24 21.54 47.56
CA SER A 902 -16.47 20.74 47.38
C SER A 902 -16.78 20.52 45.90
N HIS A 903 -17.60 19.51 45.57
CA HIS A 903 -18.07 19.21 44.20
C HIS A 903 -16.94 19.06 43.17
N ARG A 904 -15.90 18.30 43.52
CA ARG A 904 -14.79 18.01 42.61
C ARG A 904 -15.25 17.15 41.44
N GLN A 905 -14.92 17.57 40.23
CA GLN A 905 -15.25 16.83 39.01
C GLN A 905 -14.13 16.95 37.99
N MET A 906 -13.80 15.84 37.34
CA MET A 906 -12.92 15.81 36.18
C MET A 906 -13.71 16.14 34.91
N ILE A 907 -13.16 17.03 34.09
CA ILE A 907 -13.73 17.44 32.81
C ILE A 907 -12.70 17.16 31.71
N GLN A 908 -13.09 16.28 30.77
CA GLN A 908 -12.34 16.08 29.54
C GLN A 908 -12.69 17.18 28.55
N LEU A 909 -11.68 17.88 28.05
CA LEU A 909 -11.78 18.89 27.00
C LEU A 909 -11.54 18.18 25.65
N LYS A 910 -12.44 18.41 24.68
CA LYS A 910 -12.44 17.68 23.40
C LYS A 910 -12.47 18.60 22.19
#